data_AF-A0A2G4GB75-F1
#
_entry.id   AF-A0A2G4GB75-F1
#
_cell.length_a   1.000
_cell.length_b   1.000
_cell.length_c   1.000
_cell.angle_alpha   90.00
_cell.angle_beta   90.00
_cell.angle_gamma   90.00
#
_symmetry.space_group_name_H-M   'P 1'
#
loop_
_entity.id
_entity.type
_entity.pdbx_description
1 polymer ?
#
loop_
_entity_poly.entity_id
_entity_poly.type
_entity_poly.pdbx_seq_one_letter_code
_entity_poly.pdbx_strand_id
1 'polypeptide(L)'
;MAPQGSYCRCLMAISFSRPDPSSPAAVGSAAFPTARRGFDQAEVRDFLKMVAAEMARLQERERFLESEMRAMQTRGLSAPGRLDEETVTTLLGEEAARVLTAARDASTQIRDRAEESATRLVKDAAEDAVRIRESAVLEAARIRQDSGADAESEIEMAKQQGRDMVNEAREYREKVLSELSRRRDAARSQIEQLLHGRDRLMNAFERARIASEDVIGGLTEAHDEPEFIVDLSPTTGPVPIVNSQHPSVQLFDREEVIVEEEPAEVATNVVIFDHETEVEVIEEEVSVVVLDEIQIVDVLHPVHTPTDVSPSVEEVVSVEPTDTTQTNVVSLFGRGRRSVDMPEIEIEPEIAEAVTAKLQEVVASTPKKDAVAVDDIFAKLRAGSTADVAAKATIVSEIVKDEKPAVKASVPKAEKKTKTKPTPPVVDPARFEERNEELSPVVVAMARKLKRVLADEQNTVLGHVRAKRSSLDIDAVLGTEAEHSARYAVAIVEDTMAAAGAGAKSVKAAGGSSRRVTQKAIASHAVSAVTAGLVAGFREDARIAIGEAEGDRDVLLGLIRDVYRSWKTEKIDSHVDDIACSSYSHGAYLALEPGSRITWMAEPDTNCCSECEDNSLGGSVVRGDDFPTGHSHPPAHAGCRCLVCPVQD
;
A
#
# COMPACT_ATOMS: atom_id res chain seq x y z
N MET A 1 -4.03 96.24 -22.84
CA MET A 1 -5.05 96.12 -23.92
C MET A 1 -4.40 96.53 -25.23
N ALA A 2 -4.28 95.57 -26.15
CA ALA A 2 -3.83 95.73 -27.55
C ALA A 2 -5.00 96.20 -28.44
N PRO A 3 -4.92 96.24 -29.80
CA PRO A 3 -3.81 96.43 -30.75
C PRO A 3 -4.13 97.56 -31.79
N GLN A 4 -3.16 98.01 -32.59
CA GLN A 4 -3.33 98.30 -34.05
C GLN A 4 -1.95 98.24 -34.74
N GLY A 5 -1.79 97.30 -35.67
CA GLY A 5 -0.61 97.15 -36.54
C GLY A 5 -0.95 97.57 -37.97
N SER A 6 -0.01 98.26 -38.62
CA SER A 6 -0.11 98.69 -40.01
C SER A 6 1.22 98.48 -40.73
N TYR A 7 1.11 98.27 -42.05
CA TYR A 7 2.13 98.10 -43.09
C TYR A 7 2.59 96.69 -43.47
N CYS A 8 2.10 96.22 -44.63
CA CYS A 8 2.84 95.35 -45.53
C CYS A 8 2.44 95.65 -46.99
N ARG A 9 3.44 95.97 -47.84
CA ARG A 9 3.30 96.11 -49.29
C ARG A 9 4.23 95.05 -49.91
N CYS A 10 3.67 93.90 -50.28
CA CYS A 10 4.39 92.84 -50.99
C CYS A 10 4.15 92.95 -52.50
N LEU A 11 5.24 93.05 -53.27
CA LEU A 11 5.30 92.81 -54.71
C LEU A 11 5.14 91.30 -54.95
N MET A 12 4.04 90.86 -55.56
CA MET A 12 3.89 89.50 -56.07
C MET A 12 4.41 89.43 -57.51
N ALA A 13 5.48 88.65 -57.71
CA ALA A 13 5.88 88.15 -59.02
C ALA A 13 4.80 87.16 -59.51
N ILE A 14 4.11 87.49 -60.60
CA ILE A 14 3.15 86.59 -61.23
C ILE A 14 3.95 85.59 -62.07
N SER A 15 4.20 84.41 -61.50
CA SER A 15 4.63 83.25 -62.27
C SER A 15 3.47 82.81 -63.16
N PHE A 16 3.54 83.06 -64.46
CA PHE A 16 2.61 82.45 -65.42
C PHE A 16 2.89 80.94 -65.46
N SER A 17 2.16 80.18 -64.65
CA SER A 17 2.11 78.74 -64.76
C SER A 17 1.62 78.39 -66.17
N ARG A 18 2.40 77.59 -66.91
CA ARG A 18 1.95 77.04 -68.19
C ARG A 18 0.57 76.37 -67.98
N PRO A 19 -0.45 76.74 -68.76
CA PRO A 19 -1.78 76.15 -68.61
C PRO A 19 -1.70 74.63 -68.84
N ASP A 20 -2.40 73.86 -68.00
CA ASP A 20 -2.43 72.40 -68.11
C ASP A 20 -3.32 71.97 -69.29
N PRO A 21 -2.78 71.30 -70.33
CA PRO A 21 -3.56 70.86 -71.48
C PRO A 21 -4.52 69.70 -71.17
N SER A 22 -4.44 69.10 -69.98
CA SER A 22 -5.20 67.89 -69.60
C SER A 22 -6.64 68.17 -69.15
N SER A 23 -6.99 69.43 -68.86
CA SER A 23 -8.32 69.81 -68.38
C SER A 23 -9.03 70.75 -69.37
N PRO A 24 -10.25 70.42 -69.82
CA PRO A 24 -11.01 71.29 -70.72
C PRO A 24 -11.24 72.69 -70.16
N ALA A 25 -11.42 72.81 -68.83
CA ALA A 25 -11.58 74.09 -68.15
C ALA A 25 -10.29 74.92 -68.18
N ALA A 26 -9.13 74.28 -68.03
CA ALA A 26 -7.82 74.94 -68.06
C ALA A 26 -7.42 75.40 -69.47
N VAL A 27 -7.80 74.64 -70.51
CA VAL A 27 -7.67 75.05 -71.92
C VAL A 27 -8.54 76.27 -72.21
N GLY A 28 -9.78 76.30 -71.70
CA GLY A 28 -10.70 77.43 -71.87
C GLY A 28 -10.27 78.71 -71.15
N SER A 29 -9.55 78.59 -70.03
CA SER A 29 -9.04 79.73 -69.25
C SER A 29 -7.57 80.08 -69.50
N ALA A 30 -6.93 79.48 -70.52
CA ALA A 30 -5.53 79.70 -70.82
C ALA A 30 -5.26 81.15 -71.26
N ALA A 31 -4.29 81.81 -70.62
CA ALA A 31 -3.85 83.16 -70.96
C ALA A 31 -2.43 83.13 -71.53
N PHE A 32 -2.18 83.90 -72.59
CA PHE A 32 -0.90 83.98 -73.28
C PHE A 32 -0.33 85.41 -73.20
N PRO A 33 0.99 85.59 -73.21
CA PRO A 33 1.60 86.90 -73.28
C PRO A 33 1.29 87.58 -74.62
N THR A 34 1.31 88.92 -74.62
CA THR A 34 1.04 89.74 -75.80
C THR A 34 2.35 90.18 -76.48
N ALA A 35 2.41 90.02 -77.79
CA ALA A 35 3.44 90.61 -78.65
C ALA A 35 2.97 91.98 -79.18
N ARG A 36 3.84 92.69 -79.92
CA ARG A 36 3.57 94.04 -80.48
C ARG A 36 2.29 94.13 -81.33
N ARG A 37 1.69 92.99 -81.70
CA ARG A 37 0.41 92.85 -82.41
C ARG A 37 -0.28 91.54 -81.99
N GLY A 38 -1.09 91.56 -80.93
CA GLY A 38 -1.86 90.40 -80.45
C GLY A 38 -1.10 89.47 -79.50
N PHE A 39 -1.61 88.25 -79.26
CA PHE A 39 -0.94 87.22 -78.46
C PHE A 39 0.33 86.68 -79.15
N ASP A 40 1.29 86.20 -78.37
CA ASP A 40 2.48 85.54 -78.91
C ASP A 40 2.09 84.26 -79.67
N GLN A 41 2.30 84.28 -80.97
CA GLN A 41 1.93 83.18 -81.86
C GLN A 41 2.77 81.92 -81.61
N ALA A 42 3.99 82.05 -81.09
CA ALA A 42 4.83 80.90 -80.79
C ALA A 42 4.26 80.13 -79.59
N GLU A 43 3.97 80.83 -78.48
CA GLU A 43 3.43 80.20 -77.27
C GLU A 43 2.02 79.62 -77.47
N VAL A 44 1.16 80.31 -78.22
CA VAL A 44 -0.18 79.78 -78.55
C VAL A 44 -0.07 78.52 -79.39
N ARG A 45 0.81 78.49 -80.40
CA ARG A 45 1.01 77.30 -81.25
C ARG A 45 1.59 76.13 -80.45
N ASP A 46 2.52 76.40 -79.54
CA ASP A 46 3.11 75.34 -78.71
C ASP A 46 2.10 74.80 -77.70
N PHE A 47 1.23 75.65 -77.14
CA PHE A 47 0.10 75.19 -76.34
C PHE A 47 -0.91 74.36 -77.13
N LEU A 48 -1.28 74.79 -78.34
CA LEU A 48 -2.17 74.01 -79.21
C LEU A 48 -1.56 72.66 -79.61
N LYS A 49 -0.24 72.56 -79.79
CA LYS A 49 0.44 71.27 -80.00
C LYS A 49 0.35 70.37 -78.75
N MET A 50 0.50 70.93 -77.55
CA MET A 50 0.34 70.18 -76.30
C MET A 50 -1.10 69.69 -76.11
N VAL A 51 -2.11 70.54 -76.40
CA VAL A 51 -3.52 70.15 -76.38
C VAL A 51 -3.81 69.08 -77.44
N ALA A 52 -3.26 69.20 -78.65
CA ALA A 52 -3.41 68.18 -79.69
C ALA A 52 -2.78 66.83 -79.28
N ALA A 53 -1.63 66.85 -78.61
CA ALA A 53 -0.99 65.65 -78.08
C ALA A 53 -1.82 64.98 -76.97
N GLU A 54 -2.39 65.74 -76.04
CA GLU A 54 -3.29 65.19 -75.01
C GLU A 54 -4.61 64.69 -75.61
N MET A 55 -5.18 65.37 -76.60
CA MET A 55 -6.35 64.88 -77.33
C MET A 55 -6.06 63.57 -78.06
N ALA A 56 -4.89 63.43 -78.69
CA ALA A 56 -4.48 62.18 -79.34
C ALA A 56 -4.31 61.04 -78.32
N ARG A 57 -3.67 61.33 -77.17
CA ARG A 57 -3.52 60.38 -76.06
C ARG A 57 -4.86 59.94 -75.48
N LEU A 58 -5.80 60.88 -75.31
CA LEU A 58 -7.15 60.58 -74.84
C LEU A 58 -7.93 59.76 -75.86
N GLN A 59 -7.82 60.05 -77.15
CA GLN A 59 -8.43 59.24 -78.22
C GLN A 59 -7.84 57.83 -78.30
N GLU A 60 -6.53 57.68 -78.12
CA GLU A 60 -5.88 56.37 -78.05
C GLU A 60 -6.34 55.60 -76.81
N ARG A 61 -6.47 56.27 -75.67
CA ARG A 61 -6.98 55.68 -74.44
C ARG A 61 -8.47 55.32 -74.56
N GLU A 62 -9.26 56.14 -75.22
CA GLU A 62 -10.66 55.85 -75.53
C GLU A 62 -10.75 54.65 -76.47
N ARG A 63 -9.95 54.59 -77.54
CA ARG A 63 -9.87 53.41 -78.42
C ARG A 63 -9.41 52.16 -77.68
N PHE A 64 -8.47 52.28 -76.75
CA PHE A 64 -8.01 51.19 -75.91
C PHE A 64 -9.10 50.73 -74.94
N LEU A 65 -9.80 51.66 -74.28
CA LEU A 65 -10.90 51.33 -73.39
C LEU A 65 -12.11 50.80 -74.16
N GLU A 66 -12.36 51.29 -75.37
CA GLU A 66 -13.36 50.73 -76.29
C GLU A 66 -12.96 49.35 -76.80
N SER A 67 -11.69 49.10 -77.05
CA SER A 67 -11.21 47.78 -77.47
C SER A 67 -11.24 46.81 -76.29
N GLU A 68 -10.91 47.23 -75.07
CA GLU A 68 -11.12 46.47 -73.83
C GLU A 68 -12.60 46.26 -73.56
N MET A 69 -13.46 47.27 -73.74
CA MET A 69 -14.90 47.10 -73.61
C MET A 69 -15.43 46.15 -74.68
N ARG A 70 -14.98 46.24 -75.93
CA ARG A 70 -15.34 45.26 -76.98
C ARG A 70 -14.73 43.89 -76.69
N ALA A 71 -13.59 43.79 -76.05
CA ALA A 71 -12.96 42.52 -75.67
C ALA A 71 -13.67 41.91 -74.46
N MET A 72 -14.07 42.70 -73.47
CA MET A 72 -14.89 42.29 -72.32
C MET A 72 -16.33 42.00 -72.75
N GLN A 73 -16.85 42.76 -73.71
CA GLN A 73 -18.12 42.48 -74.35
C GLN A 73 -18.00 41.23 -75.20
N THR A 74 -16.98 40.97 -75.99
CA THR A 74 -16.87 39.69 -76.73
C THR A 74 -16.54 38.51 -75.82
N ARG A 75 -15.80 38.74 -74.72
CA ARG A 75 -15.58 37.75 -73.65
C ARG A 75 -16.83 37.50 -72.80
N GLY A 76 -17.73 38.48 -72.72
CA GLY A 76 -19.04 38.41 -72.05
C GLY A 76 -20.24 38.16 -72.98
N LEU A 77 -20.03 38.23 -74.30
CA LEU A 77 -21.00 38.01 -75.38
C LEU A 77 -20.56 36.78 -76.18
N SER A 78 -20.44 35.67 -75.48
CA SER A 78 -21.25 34.54 -75.91
C SER A 78 -22.71 34.97 -75.64
N ALA A 79 -23.39 35.48 -76.68
CA ALA A 79 -24.81 35.89 -76.77
C ALA A 79 -25.51 36.46 -75.50
N PRO A 80 -26.06 37.69 -75.54
CA PRO A 80 -26.91 38.24 -74.47
C PRO A 80 -28.33 37.66 -74.58
N GLY A 81 -28.42 36.35 -74.46
CA GLY A 81 -29.60 35.53 -74.62
C GLY A 81 -29.21 34.08 -74.47
N ARG A 82 -29.21 33.61 -73.22
CA ARG A 82 -28.94 32.24 -72.77
C ARG A 82 -27.45 31.88 -72.74
N LEU A 83 -26.80 32.13 -71.60
CA LEU A 83 -25.94 31.07 -71.06
C LEU A 83 -26.87 29.86 -70.97
N ASP A 84 -26.75 28.91 -71.91
CA ASP A 84 -27.55 27.70 -71.84
C ASP A 84 -27.27 27.08 -70.48
N GLU A 85 -28.32 26.63 -69.80
CA GLU A 85 -28.21 25.97 -68.50
C GLU A 85 -27.12 24.89 -68.54
N GLU A 86 -27.00 24.22 -69.69
CA GLU A 86 -25.94 23.26 -70.02
C GLU A 86 -24.51 23.84 -69.90
N THR A 87 -24.19 25.02 -70.43
CA THR A 87 -22.83 25.60 -70.36
C THR A 87 -22.48 26.15 -68.97
N VAL A 88 -23.47 26.60 -68.20
CA VAL A 88 -23.25 26.98 -66.79
C VAL A 88 -23.00 25.73 -65.96
N THR A 89 -23.75 24.66 -66.20
CA THR A 89 -23.55 23.39 -65.48
C THR A 89 -22.20 22.75 -65.77
N THR A 90 -21.66 22.87 -66.99
CA THR A 90 -20.32 22.35 -67.30
C THR A 90 -19.22 23.14 -66.62
N LEU A 91 -19.24 24.48 -66.68
CA LEU A 91 -18.23 25.31 -66.01
C LEU A 91 -18.29 25.20 -64.49
N LEU A 92 -19.51 25.11 -63.93
CA LEU A 92 -19.70 24.83 -62.50
C LEU A 92 -19.21 23.43 -62.14
N GLY A 93 -19.44 22.44 -63.00
CA GLY A 93 -18.97 21.06 -62.84
C GLY A 93 -17.45 20.94 -62.87
N GLU A 94 -16.79 21.64 -63.80
CA GLU A 94 -15.33 21.69 -63.90
C GLU A 94 -14.68 22.39 -62.70
N GLU A 95 -15.26 23.51 -62.25
CA GLU A 95 -14.72 24.23 -61.10
C GLU A 95 -15.01 23.47 -59.79
N ALA A 96 -16.17 22.85 -59.66
CA ALA A 96 -16.47 21.93 -58.55
C ALA A 96 -15.51 20.72 -58.55
N ALA A 97 -15.18 20.15 -59.71
CA ALA A 97 -14.22 19.06 -59.81
C ALA A 97 -12.81 19.50 -59.39
N ARG A 98 -12.37 20.70 -59.77
CA ARG A 98 -11.09 21.29 -59.32
C ARG A 98 -11.05 21.52 -57.81
N VAL A 99 -12.11 22.11 -57.25
CA VAL A 99 -12.22 22.33 -55.79
C VAL A 99 -12.22 21.00 -55.05
N LEU A 100 -12.94 19.99 -55.53
CA LEU A 100 -12.95 18.66 -54.91
C LEU A 100 -11.59 17.97 -55.00
N THR A 101 -10.85 18.16 -56.09
CA THR A 101 -9.50 17.58 -56.24
C THR A 101 -8.52 18.28 -55.30
N ALA A 102 -8.52 19.61 -55.25
CA ALA A 102 -7.71 20.38 -54.31
C ALA A 102 -8.05 20.06 -52.84
N ALA A 103 -9.34 19.86 -52.51
CA ALA A 103 -9.77 19.44 -51.19
C ALA A 103 -9.28 18.02 -50.84
N ARG A 104 -9.30 17.09 -51.81
CA ARG A 104 -8.75 15.73 -51.62
C ARG A 104 -7.24 15.75 -51.42
N ASP A 105 -6.50 16.51 -52.22
CA ASP A 105 -5.04 16.65 -52.10
C ASP A 105 -4.63 17.34 -50.78
N ALA A 106 -5.40 18.34 -50.33
CA ALA A 106 -5.19 18.94 -49.02
C ALA A 106 -5.49 17.92 -47.90
N SER A 107 -6.52 17.09 -48.07
CA SER A 107 -6.88 16.06 -47.10
C SER A 107 -5.82 14.95 -47.01
N THR A 108 -5.25 14.51 -48.12
CA THR A 108 -4.15 13.53 -48.11
C THR A 108 -2.91 14.10 -47.44
N GLN A 109 -2.52 15.33 -47.76
CA GLN A 109 -1.40 15.99 -47.09
C GLN A 109 -1.61 16.17 -45.58
N ILE A 110 -2.84 16.43 -45.13
CA ILE A 110 -3.15 16.50 -43.70
C ILE A 110 -3.00 15.12 -43.06
N ARG A 111 -3.49 14.05 -43.73
CA ARG A 111 -3.36 12.68 -43.24
C ARG A 111 -1.91 12.26 -43.14
N ASP A 112 -1.10 12.50 -44.16
CA ASP A 112 0.32 12.12 -44.19
C ASP A 112 1.11 12.83 -43.08
N ARG A 113 0.88 14.15 -42.89
CA ARG A 113 1.51 14.90 -41.79
C ARG A 113 1.05 14.42 -40.40
N ALA A 114 -0.23 14.05 -40.28
CA ALA A 114 -0.77 13.50 -39.03
C ALA A 114 -0.15 12.13 -38.73
N GLU A 115 0.02 11.28 -39.74
CA GLU A 115 0.65 9.96 -39.61
C GLU A 115 2.14 10.07 -39.27
N GLU A 116 2.89 10.96 -39.92
CA GLU A 116 4.28 11.25 -39.57
C GLU A 116 4.42 11.82 -38.14
N SER A 117 3.50 12.70 -37.73
CA SER A 117 3.51 13.25 -36.37
C SER A 117 3.17 12.18 -35.34
N ALA A 118 2.18 11.33 -35.62
CA ALA A 118 1.80 10.23 -34.75
C ALA A 118 2.93 9.20 -34.60
N THR A 119 3.59 8.81 -35.69
CA THR A 119 4.71 7.87 -35.65
C THR A 119 5.91 8.44 -34.87
N ARG A 120 6.21 9.74 -35.02
CA ARG A 120 7.24 10.40 -34.20
C ARG A 120 6.87 10.40 -32.72
N LEU A 121 5.64 10.79 -32.37
CA LEU A 121 5.17 10.79 -30.98
C LEU A 121 5.22 9.40 -30.35
N VAL A 122 4.82 8.35 -31.09
CA VAL A 122 4.89 6.96 -30.61
C VAL A 122 6.34 6.53 -30.40
N LYS A 123 7.25 6.91 -31.30
CA LYS A 123 8.67 6.58 -31.17
C LYS A 123 9.30 7.29 -29.97
N ASP A 124 9.06 8.58 -29.81
CA ASP A 124 9.57 9.37 -28.68
C ASP A 124 9.02 8.83 -27.35
N ALA A 125 7.72 8.52 -27.28
CA ALA A 125 7.11 7.91 -26.11
C ALA A 125 7.68 6.51 -25.80
N ALA A 126 8.00 5.71 -26.83
CA ALA A 126 8.63 4.41 -26.64
C ALA A 126 10.08 4.53 -26.13
N GLU A 127 10.87 5.47 -26.67
CA GLU A 127 12.23 5.75 -26.21
C GLU A 127 12.24 6.27 -24.77
N ASP A 128 11.30 7.16 -24.41
CA ASP A 128 11.15 7.66 -23.05
C ASP A 128 10.69 6.55 -22.09
N ALA A 129 9.78 5.68 -22.51
CA ALA A 129 9.37 4.52 -21.71
C ALA A 129 10.53 3.55 -21.45
N VAL A 130 11.42 3.33 -22.43
CA VAL A 130 12.64 2.53 -22.24
C VAL A 130 13.57 3.22 -21.24
N ARG A 131 13.81 4.53 -21.38
CA ARG A 131 14.67 5.28 -20.46
C ARG A 131 14.16 5.24 -19.01
N ILE A 132 12.85 5.38 -18.82
CA ILE A 132 12.21 5.28 -17.50
C ILE A 132 12.42 3.88 -16.92
N ARG A 133 12.18 2.82 -17.70
CA ARG A 133 12.37 1.44 -17.26
C ARG A 133 13.82 1.16 -16.87
N GLU A 134 14.79 1.60 -17.67
CA GLU A 134 16.21 1.43 -17.36
C GLU A 134 16.59 2.17 -16.07
N SER A 135 16.13 3.40 -15.89
CA SER A 135 16.38 4.16 -14.66
C SER A 135 15.76 3.48 -13.42
N ALA A 136 14.54 2.95 -13.55
CA ALA A 136 13.85 2.23 -12.49
C ALA A 136 14.56 0.92 -12.14
N VAL A 137 15.09 0.19 -13.14
CA VAL A 137 15.85 -1.05 -12.92
C VAL A 137 17.17 -0.75 -12.18
N LEU A 138 17.87 0.32 -12.55
CA LEU A 138 19.11 0.73 -11.88
C LEU A 138 18.87 1.19 -10.44
N GLU A 139 17.76 1.89 -10.19
CA GLU A 139 17.38 2.30 -8.84
C GLU A 139 16.97 1.09 -7.99
N ALA A 140 16.15 0.18 -8.53
CA ALA A 140 15.78 -1.06 -7.85
C ALA A 140 16.98 -1.98 -7.60
N ALA A 141 18.01 -1.94 -8.44
CA ALA A 141 19.26 -2.63 -8.19
C ALA A 141 20.04 -2.01 -7.01
N ARG A 142 20.11 -0.68 -6.93
CA ARG A 142 20.73 0.04 -5.81
C ARG A 142 20.03 -0.24 -4.48
N ILE A 143 18.70 -0.10 -4.45
CA ILE A 143 17.92 -0.39 -3.25
C ILE A 143 18.15 -1.82 -2.76
N ARG A 144 18.13 -2.81 -3.66
CA ARG A 144 18.40 -4.22 -3.27
C ARG A 144 19.81 -4.43 -2.74
N GLN A 145 20.80 -3.75 -3.30
CA GLN A 145 22.18 -3.82 -2.84
C GLN A 145 22.34 -3.18 -1.46
N ASP A 146 21.78 -2.00 -1.26
CA ASP A 146 21.84 -1.26 0.01
C ASP A 146 21.11 -2.04 1.12
N SER A 147 19.89 -2.52 0.85
CA SER A 147 19.15 -3.37 1.79
C SER A 147 19.88 -4.68 2.10
N GLY A 148 20.60 -5.25 1.13
CA GLY A 148 21.44 -6.43 1.34
C GLY A 148 22.62 -6.13 2.27
N ALA A 149 23.30 -5.01 2.07
CA ALA A 149 24.42 -4.59 2.91
C ALA A 149 23.98 -4.28 4.35
N ASP A 150 22.83 -3.63 4.52
CA ASP A 150 22.25 -3.33 5.84
C ASP A 150 21.90 -4.62 6.58
N ALA A 151 21.22 -5.56 5.90
CA ALA A 151 20.89 -6.87 6.47
C ALA A 151 22.15 -7.67 6.85
N GLU A 152 23.19 -7.64 6.02
CA GLU A 152 24.48 -8.27 6.34
C GLU A 152 25.13 -7.64 7.58
N SER A 153 25.10 -6.30 7.69
CA SER A 153 25.61 -5.58 8.85
C SER A 153 24.87 -5.95 10.15
N GLU A 154 23.53 -6.02 10.10
CA GLU A 154 22.72 -6.44 11.24
C GLU A 154 23.00 -7.89 11.65
N ILE A 155 23.14 -8.79 10.67
CA ILE A 155 23.51 -10.19 10.94
C ILE A 155 24.91 -10.27 11.57
N GLU A 156 25.88 -9.47 11.11
CA GLU A 156 27.21 -9.44 11.72
C GLU A 156 27.17 -8.92 13.17
N MET A 157 26.41 -7.85 13.43
CA MET A 157 26.21 -7.32 14.78
C MET A 157 25.55 -8.37 15.70
N ALA A 158 24.49 -9.04 15.24
CA ALA A 158 23.82 -10.09 16.00
C ALA A 158 24.74 -11.30 16.26
N LYS A 159 25.55 -11.70 15.28
CA LYS A 159 26.58 -12.75 15.46
C LYS A 159 27.62 -12.33 16.49
N GLN A 160 28.04 -11.06 16.50
CA GLN A 160 29.00 -10.55 17.47
C GLN A 160 28.40 -10.56 18.88
N GLN A 161 27.18 -10.05 19.06
CA GLN A 161 26.46 -10.12 20.33
C GLN A 161 26.31 -11.57 20.82
N GLY A 162 25.96 -12.50 19.93
CA GLY A 162 25.88 -13.92 20.27
C GLY A 162 27.22 -14.50 20.74
N ARG A 163 28.34 -14.09 20.14
CA ARG A 163 29.69 -14.48 20.60
C ARG A 163 30.00 -13.90 21.98
N ASP A 164 29.68 -12.63 22.20
CA ASP A 164 29.95 -11.94 23.45
C ASP A 164 29.13 -12.56 24.61
N MET A 165 27.85 -12.84 24.38
CA MET A 165 27.00 -13.55 25.35
C MET A 165 27.54 -14.93 25.72
N VAL A 166 28.05 -15.69 24.73
CA VAL A 166 28.64 -17.01 24.99
C VAL A 166 29.93 -16.89 25.80
N ASN A 167 30.74 -15.87 25.54
CA ASN A 167 31.95 -15.61 26.33
C ASN A 167 31.60 -15.22 27.77
N GLU A 168 30.63 -14.32 27.97
CA GLU A 168 30.15 -13.95 29.30
C GLU A 168 29.59 -15.15 30.06
N ALA A 169 28.81 -16.02 29.40
CA ALA A 169 28.30 -17.24 30.01
C ALA A 169 29.42 -18.22 30.41
N ARG A 170 30.48 -18.33 29.59
CA ARG A 170 31.66 -19.15 29.92
C ARG A 170 32.42 -18.58 31.12
N GLU A 171 32.62 -17.26 31.18
CA GLU A 171 33.23 -16.60 32.32
C GLU A 171 32.41 -16.76 33.59
N TYR A 172 31.09 -16.62 33.50
CA TYR A 172 30.18 -16.84 34.63
C TYR A 172 30.26 -18.29 35.13
N ARG A 173 30.25 -19.27 34.21
CA ARG A 173 30.43 -20.68 34.54
C ARG A 173 31.77 -20.93 35.24
N GLU A 174 32.86 -20.33 34.76
CA GLU A 174 34.17 -20.46 35.39
C GLU A 174 34.18 -19.87 36.82
N LYS A 175 33.55 -18.71 37.03
CA LYS A 175 33.36 -18.10 38.35
C LYS A 175 32.55 -19.00 39.28
N VAL A 176 31.46 -19.60 38.80
CA VAL A 176 30.64 -20.52 39.61
C VAL A 176 31.41 -21.80 39.95
N LEU A 177 32.13 -22.39 38.98
CA LEU A 177 32.91 -23.61 39.22
C LEU A 177 34.07 -23.37 40.19
N SER A 178 34.75 -22.23 40.10
CA SER A 178 35.80 -21.86 41.05
C SER A 178 35.24 -21.64 42.45
N GLU A 179 34.11 -20.95 42.61
CA GLU A 179 33.45 -20.79 43.90
C GLU A 179 32.96 -22.13 44.49
N LEU A 180 32.37 -23.00 43.67
CA LEU A 180 31.97 -24.35 44.11
C LEU A 180 33.16 -25.19 44.54
N SER A 181 34.30 -25.08 43.84
CA SER A 181 35.53 -25.76 44.25
C SER A 181 36.03 -25.25 45.61
N ARG A 182 36.01 -23.93 45.83
CA ARG A 182 36.38 -23.31 47.10
C ARG A 182 35.48 -23.77 48.25
N ARG A 183 34.17 -23.83 48.04
CA ARG A 183 33.21 -24.34 49.04
C ARG A 183 33.42 -25.82 49.36
N ARG A 184 33.70 -26.64 48.33
CA ARG A 184 34.02 -28.07 48.52
C ARG A 184 35.26 -28.24 49.38
N ASP A 185 36.31 -27.48 49.11
CA ASP A 185 37.58 -27.59 49.85
C ASP A 185 37.43 -27.06 51.29
N ALA A 186 36.66 -25.99 51.49
CA ALA A 186 36.29 -25.52 52.82
C ALA A 186 35.49 -26.58 53.61
N ALA A 187 34.50 -27.22 53.00
CA ALA A 187 33.72 -28.29 53.62
C ALA A 187 34.59 -29.52 53.96
N ARG A 188 35.52 -29.89 53.06
CA ARG A 188 36.51 -30.96 53.33
C ARG A 188 37.38 -30.63 54.54
N SER A 189 37.89 -29.40 54.63
CA SER A 189 38.67 -28.95 55.78
C SER A 189 37.88 -29.02 57.08
N GLN A 190 36.59 -28.64 57.07
CA GLN A 190 35.71 -28.79 58.23
C GLN A 190 35.51 -30.25 58.65
N ILE A 191 35.32 -31.17 57.68
CA ILE A 191 35.22 -32.61 57.95
C ILE A 191 36.51 -33.12 58.58
N GLU A 192 37.67 -32.74 58.06
CA GLU A 192 38.96 -33.12 58.64
C GLU A 192 39.10 -32.60 60.07
N GLN A 193 38.71 -31.35 60.36
CA GLN A 193 38.72 -30.81 61.72
C GLN A 193 37.80 -31.60 62.67
N LEU A 194 36.60 -31.99 62.20
CA LEU A 194 35.67 -32.81 62.97
C LEU A 194 36.23 -34.21 63.23
N LEU A 195 36.91 -34.83 62.26
CA LEU A 195 37.57 -36.12 62.44
C LEU A 195 38.70 -36.03 63.47
N HIS A 196 39.54 -35.00 63.40
CA HIS A 196 40.56 -34.76 64.44
C HIS A 196 39.94 -34.45 65.81
N GLY A 197 38.79 -33.76 65.85
CA GLY A 197 38.00 -33.55 67.06
C GLY A 197 37.48 -34.87 67.65
N ARG A 198 36.91 -35.73 66.80
CA ARG A 198 36.44 -37.07 67.16
C ARG A 198 37.57 -37.91 67.72
N ASP A 199 38.72 -37.98 67.04
CA ASP A 199 39.84 -38.81 67.47
C ASP A 199 40.45 -38.30 68.79
N ARG A 200 40.47 -36.98 69.01
CA ARG A 200 40.83 -36.40 70.32
C ARG A 200 39.86 -36.82 71.44
N LEU A 201 38.55 -36.79 71.17
CA LEU A 201 37.54 -37.24 72.13
C LEU A 201 37.66 -38.74 72.40
N MET A 202 37.82 -39.57 71.36
CA MET A 202 38.04 -41.01 71.50
C MET A 202 39.26 -41.31 72.38
N ASN A 203 40.38 -40.63 72.14
CA ASN A 203 41.58 -40.78 72.96
C ASN A 203 41.40 -40.28 74.41
N ALA A 204 40.55 -39.27 74.64
CA ALA A 204 40.22 -38.80 75.99
C ALA A 204 39.36 -39.82 76.75
N PHE A 205 38.33 -40.37 76.09
CA PHE A 205 37.49 -41.42 76.66
C PHE A 205 38.27 -42.71 76.93
N GLU A 206 39.18 -43.11 76.03
CA GLU A 206 40.03 -44.29 76.25
C GLU A 206 40.95 -44.11 77.46
N ARG A 207 41.54 -42.92 77.62
CA ARG A 207 42.33 -42.60 78.83
C ARG A 207 41.49 -42.60 80.11
N ALA A 208 40.28 -42.03 80.06
CA ALA A 208 39.36 -42.03 81.20
C ALA A 208 38.92 -43.45 81.57
N ARG A 209 38.72 -44.32 80.57
CA ARG A 209 38.44 -45.75 80.78
C ARG A 209 39.59 -46.45 81.48
N ILE A 210 40.83 -46.31 80.98
CA ILE A 210 42.02 -46.92 81.60
C ILE A 210 42.17 -46.43 83.05
N ALA A 211 42.02 -45.12 83.30
CA ALA A 211 42.09 -44.57 84.65
C ALA A 211 40.97 -45.10 85.58
N SER A 212 39.78 -45.35 85.04
CA SER A 212 38.68 -45.94 85.80
C SER A 212 38.91 -47.43 86.10
N GLU A 213 39.44 -48.19 85.13
CA GLU A 213 39.84 -49.59 85.33
C GLU A 213 40.95 -49.70 86.40
N ASP A 214 41.90 -48.77 86.42
CA ASP A 214 42.95 -48.68 87.46
C ASP A 214 42.38 -48.42 88.86
N VAL A 215 41.45 -47.46 89.00
CA VAL A 215 40.74 -47.19 90.27
C VAL A 215 39.93 -48.40 90.75
N ILE A 216 39.24 -49.10 89.84
CA ILE A 216 38.48 -50.32 90.17
C ILE A 216 39.44 -51.44 90.62
N GLY A 217 40.58 -51.59 89.94
CA GLY A 217 41.64 -52.52 90.34
C GLY A 217 42.13 -52.24 91.77
N GLY A 218 42.47 -50.99 92.07
CA GLY A 218 42.91 -50.58 93.41
C GLY A 218 41.83 -50.75 94.49
N LEU A 219 40.55 -50.52 94.18
CA LEU A 219 39.43 -50.78 95.10
C LEU A 219 39.21 -52.28 95.36
N THR A 220 39.46 -53.13 94.35
CA THR A 220 39.36 -54.59 94.48
C THR A 220 40.50 -55.13 95.34
N GLU A 221 41.71 -54.60 95.17
CA GLU A 221 42.89 -54.95 95.98
C GLU A 221 42.77 -54.46 97.44
N ALA A 222 42.05 -53.36 97.67
CA ALA A 222 41.74 -52.85 99.01
C ALA A 222 40.63 -53.64 99.76
N HIS A 223 39.96 -54.60 99.12
CA HIS A 223 38.87 -55.38 99.72
C HIS A 223 39.32 -56.68 100.42
N ASP A 224 40.60 -57.03 100.40
CA ASP A 224 41.16 -58.17 101.16
C ASP A 224 41.68 -57.72 102.57
N GLU A 225 40.76 -57.17 103.38
CA GLU A 225 40.55 -57.25 104.87
C GLU A 225 41.72 -57.08 105.92
N PRO A 226 41.43 -56.61 107.19
CA PRO A 226 40.17 -56.85 107.90
C PRO A 226 39.51 -55.71 108.73
N GLU A 227 38.21 -55.94 108.98
CA GLU A 227 37.38 -55.59 110.14
C GLU A 227 37.70 -54.30 110.95
N PHE A 228 37.08 -53.18 110.58
CA PHE A 228 36.64 -52.20 111.59
C PHE A 228 35.41 -51.42 111.09
N ILE A 229 34.23 -51.91 111.47
CA ILE A 229 32.96 -51.19 111.32
C ILE A 229 32.91 -50.13 112.42
N VAL A 230 33.06 -48.85 112.06
CA VAL A 230 32.67 -47.72 112.93
C VAL A 230 31.27 -47.28 112.54
N ASP A 231 30.33 -47.55 113.44
CA ASP A 231 28.95 -47.05 113.39
C ASP A 231 28.93 -45.56 113.74
N LEU A 232 28.56 -44.72 112.77
CA LEU A 232 28.33 -43.28 112.94
C LEU A 232 26.89 -42.94 112.54
N SER A 233 25.95 -43.38 113.37
CA SER A 233 24.59 -42.84 113.41
C SER A 233 24.50 -41.64 114.38
N PRO A 234 23.52 -40.73 114.21
CA PRO A 234 23.78 -39.30 114.03
C PRO A 234 23.61 -38.44 115.30
N THR A 235 24.36 -37.33 115.38
CA THR A 235 24.07 -36.23 116.33
C THR A 235 23.88 -34.91 115.58
N THR A 236 22.70 -34.34 115.78
CA THR A 236 22.23 -33.05 115.31
C THR A 236 23.02 -31.88 115.91
N GLY A 237 23.42 -30.92 115.07
CA GLY A 237 24.01 -29.62 115.46
C GLY A 237 24.19 -28.73 114.21
N PRO A 238 24.06 -27.40 114.33
CA PRO A 238 23.37 -26.56 113.34
C PRO A 238 24.14 -26.33 112.03
N VAL A 239 23.36 -26.26 110.95
CA VAL A 239 23.76 -25.93 109.57
C VAL A 239 24.63 -24.67 109.55
N PRO A 240 25.89 -24.75 109.08
CA PRO A 240 26.66 -23.58 108.72
C PRO A 240 26.08 -22.96 107.45
N ILE A 241 25.64 -21.70 107.55
CA ILE A 241 25.30 -20.85 106.41
C ILE A 241 26.59 -20.64 105.62
N VAL A 242 26.76 -21.40 104.54
CA VAL A 242 27.85 -21.16 103.58
C VAL A 242 27.43 -19.97 102.72
N ASN A 243 28.05 -18.87 103.09
CA ASN A 243 28.10 -17.58 102.44
C ASN A 243 28.41 -17.70 100.94
N SER A 244 27.60 -17.04 100.13
CA SER A 244 27.60 -17.00 98.66
C SER A 244 28.77 -16.21 98.07
N GLN A 245 30.00 -16.45 98.53
CA GLN A 245 31.20 -15.77 98.05
C GLN A 245 32.30 -16.78 97.72
N HIS A 246 32.07 -17.55 96.66
CA HIS A 246 33.12 -18.03 95.78
C HIS A 246 32.84 -17.45 94.37
N PRO A 247 33.85 -16.94 93.66
CA PRO A 247 33.68 -16.14 92.45
C PRO A 247 33.41 -17.06 91.26
N SER A 248 32.19 -17.57 91.18
CA SER A 248 31.60 -18.00 89.93
C SER A 248 30.35 -17.16 89.71
N VAL A 249 30.06 -16.84 88.44
CA VAL A 249 28.82 -16.22 87.96
C VAL A 249 28.86 -14.69 87.93
N GLN A 250 29.40 -14.13 86.84
CA GLN A 250 28.89 -12.85 86.33
C GLN A 250 27.67 -13.15 85.46
N LEU A 251 26.49 -13.05 86.07
CA LEU A 251 25.28 -12.66 85.37
C LEU A 251 25.52 -11.20 84.97
N PHE A 252 25.77 -10.95 83.69
CA PHE A 252 25.73 -9.59 83.17
C PHE A 252 24.31 -9.30 82.69
N ASP A 253 23.73 -8.36 83.42
CA ASP A 253 22.45 -7.73 83.14
C ASP A 253 22.44 -7.05 81.77
N ARG A 254 21.22 -7.01 81.21
CA ARG A 254 20.82 -6.14 80.11
C ARG A 254 21.13 -4.69 80.47
N GLU A 255 22.01 -4.06 79.70
CA GLU A 255 22.01 -2.61 79.54
C GLU A 255 21.34 -2.26 78.21
N GLU A 256 20.23 -1.52 78.33
CA GLU A 256 19.58 -0.81 77.25
C GLU A 256 20.58 0.18 76.64
N VAL A 257 20.98 -0.07 75.38
CA VAL A 257 21.59 0.98 74.56
C VAL A 257 20.45 1.70 73.85
N ILE A 258 20.13 2.85 74.43
CA ILE A 258 19.39 3.95 73.82
C ILE A 258 20.22 4.44 72.64
N VAL A 259 19.65 4.37 71.43
CA VAL A 259 20.20 5.01 70.23
C VAL A 259 19.62 6.42 70.19
N GLU A 260 20.43 7.42 70.53
CA GLU A 260 20.12 8.84 70.26
C GLU A 260 20.49 9.19 68.81
N GLU A 261 19.48 9.69 68.10
CA GLU A 261 19.48 10.59 66.93
C GLU A 261 20.40 11.82 67.14
N GLU A 262 21.21 12.36 66.21
CA GLU A 262 20.96 13.15 64.97
C GLU A 262 22.34 13.77 64.53
N PRO A 263 22.52 14.56 63.43
CA PRO A 263 21.69 14.84 62.25
C PRO A 263 22.42 14.73 60.88
N ALA A 264 21.64 15.00 59.83
CA ALA A 264 21.86 14.99 58.39
C ALA A 264 23.00 15.83 57.78
N GLU A 265 23.42 15.45 56.56
CA GLU A 265 23.62 16.37 55.42
C GLU A 265 23.53 15.65 54.04
N VAL A 266 22.45 15.96 53.31
CA VAL A 266 22.28 16.29 51.87
C VAL A 266 22.90 15.41 50.74
N ALA A 267 21.99 14.69 50.06
CA ALA A 267 21.78 14.44 48.62
C ALA A 267 22.94 14.51 47.58
N THR A 268 23.00 13.49 46.71
CA THR A 268 22.71 13.62 45.25
C THR A 268 22.28 12.28 44.63
N ASN A 269 21.35 12.38 43.67
CA ASN A 269 20.58 11.32 43.01
C ASN A 269 21.39 10.42 42.07
N VAL A 270 21.10 9.11 42.06
CA VAL A 270 20.90 8.32 40.81
C VAL A 270 19.79 7.30 41.09
N VAL A 271 18.65 7.47 40.40
CA VAL A 271 17.49 6.57 40.44
C VAL A 271 17.64 5.56 39.31
N ILE A 272 17.73 4.27 39.67
CA ILE A 272 17.44 3.16 38.75
C ILE A 272 16.00 2.74 39.08
N PHE A 273 15.08 3.00 38.14
CA PHE A 273 13.71 2.52 38.20
C PHE A 273 13.70 1.03 37.85
N ASP A 274 13.43 0.19 38.83
CA ASP A 274 13.00 -1.20 38.64
C ASP A 274 11.47 -1.20 38.62
N HIS A 275 10.87 -1.69 37.54
CA HIS A 275 9.42 -1.76 37.36
C HIS A 275 9.00 -3.24 37.39
N GLU A 276 8.88 -3.78 38.60
CA GLU A 276 8.12 -5.02 38.84
C GLU A 276 6.63 -4.67 38.75
N THR A 277 5.93 -5.35 37.84
CA THR A 277 4.50 -5.16 37.62
C THR A 277 3.71 -6.05 38.57
N GLU A 278 2.91 -5.40 39.41
CA GLU A 278 1.88 -6.00 40.25
C GLU A 278 0.79 -6.63 39.38
N VAL A 279 0.45 -7.89 39.69
CA VAL A 279 -0.73 -8.58 39.18
C VAL A 279 -1.86 -8.32 40.16
N GLU A 280 -2.79 -7.42 39.81
CA GLU A 280 -4.09 -7.31 40.48
C GLU A 280 -4.93 -8.56 40.15
N VAL A 281 -5.14 -9.39 41.17
CA VAL A 281 -6.14 -10.45 41.16
C VAL A 281 -7.48 -9.81 41.50
N ILE A 282 -8.38 -9.72 40.53
CA ILE A 282 -9.79 -9.42 40.76
C ILE A 282 -10.46 -10.73 41.20
N GLU A 283 -10.75 -10.84 42.48
CA GLU A 283 -11.70 -11.81 43.03
C GLU A 283 -13.11 -11.34 42.67
N GLU A 284 -13.76 -12.01 41.71
CA GLU A 284 -15.20 -11.87 41.51
C GLU A 284 -15.87 -13.20 41.88
N GLU A 285 -16.60 -13.17 43.00
CA GLU A 285 -17.37 -14.28 43.56
C GLU A 285 -18.46 -14.74 42.57
N VAL A 286 -18.38 -15.99 42.10
CA VAL A 286 -19.53 -16.67 41.49
C VAL A 286 -19.92 -17.84 42.38
N SER A 287 -21.00 -17.62 43.12
CA SER A 287 -21.68 -18.61 43.96
C SER A 287 -22.13 -19.82 43.15
N VAL A 288 -21.72 -21.01 43.61
CA VAL A 288 -22.20 -22.31 43.15
C VAL A 288 -23.68 -22.47 43.48
N VAL A 289 -24.53 -22.59 42.46
CA VAL A 289 -25.89 -23.13 42.59
C VAL A 289 -25.91 -24.51 41.91
N VAL A 290 -26.05 -25.53 42.74
CA VAL A 290 -26.28 -26.92 42.34
C VAL A 290 -27.72 -27.04 41.85
N LEU A 291 -27.91 -27.51 40.61
CA LEU A 291 -29.17 -28.08 40.14
C LEU A 291 -28.89 -29.34 39.32
N ASP A 292 -29.77 -30.32 39.54
CA ASP A 292 -29.69 -31.75 39.23
C ASP A 292 -29.64 -32.16 37.75
N GLU A 293 -29.05 -33.35 37.57
CA GLU A 293 -29.35 -34.45 36.63
C GLU A 293 -29.61 -34.16 35.14
N ILE A 294 -28.90 -34.90 34.27
CA ILE A 294 -29.47 -36.01 33.46
C ILE A 294 -28.33 -36.94 33.00
N GLN A 295 -28.49 -38.22 33.32
CA GLN A 295 -27.72 -39.35 32.81
C GLN A 295 -27.99 -39.56 31.32
N ILE A 296 -26.94 -39.80 30.51
CA ILE A 296 -27.04 -40.70 29.37
C ILE A 296 -25.84 -41.65 29.38
N VAL A 297 -26.19 -42.93 29.28
CA VAL A 297 -25.41 -44.15 29.40
C VAL A 297 -24.50 -44.35 28.20
N ASP A 298 -23.19 -44.55 28.44
CA ASP A 298 -22.23 -44.93 27.40
C ASP A 298 -22.09 -46.46 27.33
N VAL A 299 -22.21 -46.98 26.12
CA VAL A 299 -22.22 -48.41 25.78
C VAL A 299 -20.79 -48.90 25.59
N LEU A 300 -20.48 -50.06 26.17
CA LEU A 300 -19.17 -50.70 26.18
C LEU A 300 -18.68 -51.21 24.80
N HIS A 301 -17.33 -51.18 24.66
CA HIS A 301 -16.39 -52.08 23.94
C HIS A 301 -15.81 -51.61 22.56
N PRO A 302 -14.68 -52.18 22.06
CA PRO A 302 -13.33 -52.22 22.64
C PRO A 302 -12.16 -52.08 21.59
N VAL A 303 -10.92 -51.95 22.08
CA VAL A 303 -9.60 -52.27 21.43
C VAL A 303 -9.10 -51.40 20.25
N HIS A 304 -7.97 -50.68 20.45
CA HIS A 304 -6.64 -50.94 19.85
C HIS A 304 -5.68 -49.74 20.03
N THR A 305 -4.47 -50.08 20.47
CA THR A 305 -3.27 -49.23 20.63
C THR A 305 -2.75 -48.70 19.28
N PRO A 306 -2.28 -47.44 19.18
CA PRO A 306 -1.57 -46.98 17.99
C PRO A 306 -0.05 -47.15 18.14
N THR A 307 0.55 -47.70 17.09
CA THR A 307 1.99 -47.74 16.82
C THR A 307 2.34 -46.56 15.91
N ASP A 308 3.38 -45.82 16.29
CA ASP A 308 3.99 -44.77 15.48
C ASP A 308 4.53 -45.31 14.15
N VAL A 309 4.12 -44.67 13.06
CA VAL A 309 4.74 -44.78 11.74
C VAL A 309 5.00 -43.38 11.23
N SER A 310 6.27 -43.03 11.12
CA SER A 310 6.80 -41.87 10.37
C SER A 310 6.82 -42.17 8.86
N PRO A 311 6.41 -41.24 8.00
CA PRO A 311 6.61 -41.34 6.55
C PRO A 311 7.92 -40.69 6.07
N SER A 312 8.63 -41.41 5.18
CA SER A 312 9.45 -40.90 4.06
C SER A 312 8.58 -40.03 3.14
N VAL A 313 9.05 -39.02 2.38
CA VAL A 313 9.92 -38.98 1.16
C VAL A 313 10.12 -37.46 0.86
N GLU A 314 11.26 -36.93 0.36
CA GLU A 314 11.69 -36.73 -1.05
C GLU A 314 12.84 -35.68 -0.94
N GLU A 315 14.09 -35.94 -1.29
CA GLU A 315 14.75 -35.86 -2.61
C GLU A 315 14.41 -34.62 -3.47
N VAL A 316 15.20 -33.54 -3.30
CA VAL A 316 15.41 -32.52 -4.33
C VAL A 316 16.91 -32.27 -4.53
N VAL A 317 17.30 -32.46 -5.79
CA VAL A 317 18.53 -32.15 -6.52
C VAL A 317 19.38 -31.00 -5.94
N SER A 318 20.69 -31.22 -5.83
CA SER A 318 21.69 -30.14 -5.81
C SER A 318 23.02 -30.57 -6.43
N VAL A 319 23.57 -29.62 -7.17
CA VAL A 319 24.66 -29.67 -8.16
C VAL A 319 26.04 -29.64 -7.48
N GLU A 320 27.02 -30.33 -8.08
CA GLU A 320 28.46 -30.33 -7.71
C GLU A 320 29.07 -28.91 -7.75
N PRO A 321 30.08 -28.57 -6.89
CA PRO A 321 31.47 -28.92 -7.24
C PRO A 321 32.45 -29.19 -6.06
N THR A 322 33.36 -30.14 -6.33
CA THR A 322 34.81 -30.21 -6.06
C THR A 322 35.41 -29.95 -4.67
N ASP A 323 36.22 -30.96 -4.26
CA ASP A 323 37.57 -30.88 -3.69
C ASP A 323 37.82 -30.25 -2.31
N THR A 324 38.05 -31.10 -1.31
CA THR A 324 39.39 -31.41 -0.72
C THR A 324 39.40 -31.69 0.79
N THR A 325 40.18 -32.72 1.13
CA THR A 325 40.86 -33.00 2.42
C THR A 325 40.05 -33.40 3.67
N GLN A 326 40.11 -34.71 3.95
CA GLN A 326 40.52 -35.34 5.21
C GLN A 326 40.10 -34.69 6.54
N THR A 327 39.36 -35.43 7.38
CA THR A 327 39.92 -36.01 8.62
C THR A 327 38.92 -36.94 9.32
N ASN A 328 39.53 -37.81 10.11
CA ASN A 328 39.07 -39.05 10.70
C ASN A 328 38.23 -38.83 11.98
N VAL A 329 37.03 -39.42 12.09
CA VAL A 329 36.40 -39.68 13.40
C VAL A 329 35.88 -41.11 13.44
N VAL A 330 36.40 -41.81 14.44
CA VAL A 330 36.24 -43.21 14.81
C VAL A 330 34.76 -43.56 15.02
N SER A 331 34.22 -44.41 14.16
CA SER A 331 32.96 -45.12 14.42
C SER A 331 33.25 -46.37 15.25
N LEU A 332 32.99 -46.25 16.55
CA LEU A 332 32.97 -47.33 17.52
C LEU A 332 31.63 -48.05 17.39
N PHE A 333 31.70 -49.31 16.93
CA PHE A 333 30.75 -50.43 17.02
C PHE A 333 30.60 -51.15 15.68
N GLY A 334 31.68 -51.87 15.32
CA GLY A 334 31.55 -53.07 14.51
C GLY A 334 31.06 -54.24 15.36
N ARG A 335 30.06 -54.96 14.86
CA ARG A 335 29.81 -56.42 14.95
C ARG A 335 28.46 -56.65 14.26
N GLY A 336 28.33 -57.33 13.13
CA GLY A 336 29.20 -58.29 12.47
C GLY A 336 28.42 -59.58 12.24
N ARG A 337 28.17 -59.92 10.96
CA ARG A 337 28.05 -61.25 10.32
C ARG A 337 27.34 -61.02 8.97
N ARG A 338 28.05 -60.85 7.85
CA ARG A 338 28.80 -61.80 6.99
C ARG A 338 27.97 -62.95 6.42
N SER A 339 28.26 -63.16 5.13
CA SER A 339 28.07 -64.33 4.26
C SER A 339 26.73 -64.40 3.51
N VAL A 340 26.64 -64.67 2.21
CA VAL A 340 27.63 -65.09 1.19
C VAL A 340 26.94 -65.06 -0.19
N ASP A 341 27.74 -64.84 -1.25
CA ASP A 341 27.62 -65.20 -2.67
C ASP A 341 26.45 -64.78 -3.60
N MET A 342 26.88 -63.94 -4.57
CA MET A 342 26.56 -63.87 -6.02
C MET A 342 26.41 -65.25 -6.70
N PRO A 343 25.62 -65.42 -7.79
CA PRO A 343 25.97 -65.01 -9.17
C PRO A 343 24.77 -64.35 -9.92
N GLU A 344 24.89 -63.31 -10.73
CA GLU A 344 25.36 -63.21 -12.14
C GLU A 344 24.76 -64.26 -13.11
N ILE A 345 24.10 -63.79 -14.19
CA ILE A 345 24.17 -64.24 -15.61
C ILE A 345 23.07 -63.53 -16.42
N GLU A 346 23.51 -62.49 -17.13
CA GLU A 346 23.47 -62.29 -18.59
C GLU A 346 22.42 -62.95 -19.52
N ILE A 347 21.70 -62.07 -20.23
CA ILE A 347 21.45 -61.94 -21.69
C ILE A 347 21.15 -63.21 -22.54
N GLU A 348 19.97 -63.28 -23.18
CA GLU A 348 19.76 -62.97 -24.62
C GLU A 348 18.36 -63.38 -25.18
N PRO A 349 17.92 -62.73 -26.27
CA PRO A 349 16.54 -62.73 -26.81
C PRO A 349 16.36 -63.83 -27.88
N GLU A 350 15.16 -63.96 -28.49
CA GLU A 350 14.98 -64.20 -29.94
C GLU A 350 13.50 -64.43 -30.35
N ILE A 351 13.09 -63.67 -31.39
CA ILE A 351 12.39 -64.08 -32.64
C ILE A 351 10.95 -64.62 -32.55
N ALA A 352 9.89 -63.96 -33.04
CA ALA A 352 9.49 -63.51 -34.38
C ALA A 352 8.49 -64.45 -35.11
N GLU A 353 7.67 -63.79 -35.95
CA GLU A 353 7.08 -64.23 -37.21
C GLU A 353 5.57 -64.58 -37.34
N ALA A 354 5.08 -64.07 -38.48
CA ALA A 354 4.01 -64.51 -39.36
C ALA A 354 2.59 -63.95 -39.11
N VAL A 355 2.03 -63.01 -39.90
CA VAL A 355 1.79 -62.89 -41.37
C VAL A 355 0.36 -63.31 -41.78
N THR A 356 -0.44 -62.28 -42.09
CA THR A 356 -1.44 -62.11 -43.18
C THR A 356 -2.82 -62.81 -43.21
N ALA A 357 -3.85 -61.96 -43.08
CA ALA A 357 -4.86 -61.53 -44.09
C ALA A 357 -5.93 -62.49 -44.70
N LYS A 358 -7.21 -62.10 -44.48
CA LYS A 358 -8.38 -61.98 -45.42
C LYS A 358 -9.59 -61.39 -44.63
N LEU A 359 -10.12 -60.18 -44.89
CA LEU A 359 -11.22 -59.76 -45.83
C LEU A 359 -12.47 -60.69 -45.75
N GLN A 360 -13.76 -60.31 -45.61
CA GLN A 360 -14.60 -59.10 -45.81
C GLN A 360 -15.98 -59.35 -45.10
N GLU A 361 -16.59 -58.40 -44.37
CA GLU A 361 -17.64 -57.41 -44.77
C GLU A 361 -19.11 -57.82 -44.43
N VAL A 362 -19.77 -57.08 -43.51
CA VAL A 362 -21.22 -56.77 -43.53
C VAL A 362 -21.46 -55.36 -42.97
N VAL A 363 -22.32 -54.64 -43.69
CA VAL A 363 -22.70 -53.22 -43.66
C VAL A 363 -23.75 -52.88 -42.58
N ALA A 364 -23.63 -51.73 -41.88
CA ALA A 364 -24.62 -50.63 -41.84
C ALA A 364 -24.48 -49.64 -40.64
N SER A 365 -24.51 -48.34 -41.00
CA SER A 365 -25.03 -47.17 -40.25
C SER A 365 -24.18 -46.47 -39.16
N THR A 366 -23.80 -45.22 -39.48
CA THR A 366 -23.24 -44.18 -38.59
C THR A 366 -24.33 -43.48 -37.75
N PRO A 367 -23.96 -42.62 -36.77
CA PRO A 367 -23.90 -41.18 -37.08
C PRO A 367 -22.64 -40.46 -36.57
N LYS A 368 -22.24 -39.41 -37.30
CA LYS A 368 -21.27 -38.36 -36.92
C LYS A 368 -22.02 -37.13 -36.40
N LYS A 369 -21.48 -36.47 -35.35
CA LYS A 369 -21.48 -35.01 -35.02
C LYS A 369 -21.16 -34.82 -33.52
N ASP A 370 -20.41 -33.82 -33.02
CA ASP A 370 -20.21 -32.43 -33.47
C ASP A 370 -18.80 -31.87 -33.19
N ALA A 371 -18.20 -31.25 -34.21
CA ALA A 371 -17.08 -30.32 -34.13
C ALA A 371 -17.56 -28.93 -34.61
N VAL A 372 -18.66 -28.43 -34.02
CA VAL A 372 -19.31 -27.16 -34.40
C VAL A 372 -19.42 -26.18 -33.22
N ALA A 373 -19.04 -26.58 -31.99
CA ALA A 373 -19.25 -25.75 -30.81
C ALA A 373 -18.26 -24.58 -30.65
N VAL A 374 -17.09 -24.59 -31.31
CA VAL A 374 -16.03 -23.58 -31.06
C VAL A 374 -16.08 -22.46 -32.10
N ASP A 375 -16.33 -22.76 -33.37
CA ASP A 375 -16.44 -21.73 -34.42
C ASP A 375 -17.72 -20.88 -34.31
N ASP A 376 -18.80 -21.42 -33.72
CA ASP A 376 -20.02 -20.66 -33.43
C ASP A 376 -19.84 -19.65 -32.28
N ILE A 377 -18.88 -19.89 -31.38
CA ILE A 377 -18.53 -18.96 -30.30
C ILE A 377 -17.71 -17.78 -30.86
N PHE A 378 -16.76 -18.06 -31.76
CA PHE A 378 -15.97 -17.01 -32.43
C PHE A 378 -16.77 -16.26 -33.51
N ALA A 379 -17.83 -16.85 -34.06
CA ALA A 379 -18.80 -16.15 -34.91
C ALA A 379 -19.71 -15.22 -34.09
N LYS A 380 -20.15 -15.63 -32.89
CA LYS A 380 -20.95 -14.80 -31.97
C LYS A 380 -20.16 -13.62 -31.39
N LEU A 381 -18.87 -13.80 -31.08
CA LEU A 381 -17.99 -12.72 -30.63
C LEU A 381 -17.67 -11.69 -31.72
N ARG A 382 -17.62 -12.11 -33.00
CA ARG A 382 -17.44 -11.19 -34.14
C ARG A 382 -18.74 -10.48 -34.55
N ALA A 383 -19.90 -11.10 -34.32
CA ALA A 383 -21.20 -10.46 -34.59
C ALA A 383 -21.60 -9.41 -33.53
N GLY A 384 -21.16 -9.56 -32.27
CA GLY A 384 -21.60 -8.71 -31.15
C GLY A 384 -20.76 -7.46 -30.83
N SER A 385 -19.59 -7.24 -31.45
CA SER A 385 -18.67 -6.19 -30.98
C SER A 385 -18.63 -4.90 -31.80
N THR A 386 -19.15 -4.87 -33.03
CA THR A 386 -19.04 -3.66 -33.89
C THR A 386 -20.40 -3.07 -34.27
N ALA A 387 -21.47 -3.86 -34.29
CA ALA A 387 -22.83 -3.39 -34.56
C ALA A 387 -23.50 -2.80 -33.31
N ASP A 388 -23.32 -3.41 -32.13
CA ASP A 388 -23.93 -2.93 -30.88
C ASP A 388 -23.23 -1.67 -30.32
N VAL A 389 -21.92 -1.50 -30.58
CA VAL A 389 -21.17 -0.29 -30.22
C VAL A 389 -21.56 0.89 -31.14
N ALA A 390 -21.85 0.63 -32.42
CA ALA A 390 -22.37 1.64 -33.34
C ALA A 390 -23.83 2.02 -33.02
N ALA A 391 -24.69 1.05 -32.67
CA ALA A 391 -26.08 1.33 -32.30
C ALA A 391 -26.20 2.13 -31.00
N LYS A 392 -25.34 1.85 -29.99
CA LYS A 392 -25.36 2.57 -28.70
C LYS A 392 -24.78 3.99 -28.78
N ALA A 393 -23.90 4.26 -29.75
CA ALA A 393 -23.43 5.62 -30.07
C ALA A 393 -24.47 6.45 -30.88
N THR A 394 -25.39 5.78 -31.59
CA THR A 394 -26.40 6.45 -32.42
C THR A 394 -27.64 6.84 -31.61
N ILE A 395 -28.02 6.08 -30.58
CA ILE A 395 -29.18 6.36 -29.71
C ILE A 395 -28.98 7.59 -28.81
N VAL A 396 -27.73 7.95 -28.49
CA VAL A 396 -27.44 9.19 -27.73
C VAL A 396 -27.52 10.45 -28.62
N SER A 397 -27.56 10.28 -29.94
CA SER A 397 -27.55 11.39 -30.92
C SER A 397 -28.92 11.74 -31.50
N GLU A 398 -29.98 10.98 -31.20
CA GLU A 398 -31.34 11.18 -31.76
C GLU A 398 -32.35 11.88 -30.83
N ILE A 399 -32.00 12.15 -29.57
CA ILE A 399 -32.81 13.03 -28.70
C ILE A 399 -32.19 14.42 -28.75
N VAL A 400 -32.45 15.16 -29.82
CA VAL A 400 -32.63 16.62 -29.93
C VAL A 400 -32.47 16.99 -31.41
N LYS A 401 -33.61 17.09 -32.11
CA LYS A 401 -33.90 18.06 -33.19
C LYS A 401 -35.29 17.76 -33.77
N ASP A 402 -36.28 18.52 -33.33
CA ASP A 402 -36.96 19.51 -34.18
C ASP A 402 -38.21 20.05 -33.47
N GLU A 403 -38.14 21.31 -32.98
CA GLU A 403 -39.23 22.27 -33.17
C GLU A 403 -38.74 23.70 -32.93
N LYS A 404 -38.77 24.51 -34.00
CA LYS A 404 -38.87 25.98 -33.95
C LYS A 404 -39.79 26.36 -35.11
N PRO A 405 -40.72 27.33 -34.97
CA PRO A 405 -40.38 28.74 -34.74
C PRO A 405 -41.25 29.38 -33.63
N ALA A 406 -40.83 30.41 -32.90
CA ALA A 406 -40.81 31.78 -33.41
C ALA A 406 -40.07 32.75 -32.46
N VAL A 407 -39.73 33.89 -33.05
CA VAL A 407 -38.91 35.00 -32.58
C VAL A 407 -39.51 35.74 -31.38
N LYS A 408 -38.69 36.07 -30.37
CA LYS A 408 -38.55 37.42 -29.78
C LYS A 408 -37.28 37.52 -28.92
N ALA A 409 -36.60 38.64 -29.10
CA ALA A 409 -35.28 38.95 -28.57
C ALA A 409 -35.29 39.28 -27.08
N SER A 410 -34.29 38.78 -26.34
CA SER A 410 -33.65 39.46 -25.22
C SER A 410 -32.38 38.74 -24.82
N VAL A 411 -31.23 39.35 -25.11
CA VAL A 411 -29.89 38.97 -24.61
C VAL A 411 -29.79 39.38 -23.14
N PRO A 412 -29.24 38.54 -22.25
CA PRO A 412 -27.97 38.93 -21.62
C PRO A 412 -26.95 37.79 -21.48
N LYS A 413 -25.76 38.05 -22.04
CA LYS A 413 -24.42 37.91 -21.43
C LYS A 413 -24.06 36.56 -20.76
N ALA A 414 -23.41 35.69 -21.54
CA ALA A 414 -22.58 34.62 -21.02
C ALA A 414 -21.35 35.20 -20.30
N GLU A 415 -21.23 34.94 -19.00
CA GLU A 415 -20.01 35.18 -18.24
C GLU A 415 -18.99 34.08 -18.56
N LYS A 416 -17.85 34.51 -19.12
CA LYS A 416 -16.63 33.70 -19.22
C LYS A 416 -16.21 33.27 -17.81
N LYS A 417 -16.35 31.99 -17.48
CA LYS A 417 -15.57 31.38 -16.39
C LYS A 417 -14.09 31.46 -16.76
N THR A 418 -13.40 32.43 -16.17
CA THR A 418 -11.93 32.51 -16.14
C THR A 418 -11.39 31.25 -15.49
N LYS A 419 -10.59 30.48 -16.24
CA LYS A 419 -9.74 29.42 -15.69
C LYS A 419 -8.71 30.06 -14.76
N THR A 420 -9.03 30.09 -13.46
CA THR A 420 -8.03 30.33 -12.42
C THR A 420 -7.12 29.11 -12.40
N LYS A 421 -5.81 29.31 -12.55
CA LYS A 421 -4.80 28.26 -12.40
C LYS A 421 -4.97 27.63 -11.01
N PRO A 422 -5.19 26.31 -10.87
CA PRO A 422 -5.36 25.70 -9.56
C PRO A 422 -4.08 25.89 -8.75
N THR A 423 -4.21 26.60 -7.62
CA THR A 423 -3.16 26.68 -6.61
C THR A 423 -3.10 25.30 -5.94
N PRO A 424 -1.94 24.63 -5.89
CA PRO A 424 -1.83 23.35 -5.19
C PRO A 424 -2.22 23.57 -3.71
N PRO A 425 -3.00 22.66 -3.12
CA PRO A 425 -3.38 22.77 -1.72
C PRO A 425 -2.11 22.75 -0.85
N VAL A 426 -2.06 23.63 0.16
CA VAL A 426 -1.00 23.60 1.18
C VAL A 426 -1.14 22.28 1.93
N VAL A 427 -0.20 21.37 1.72
CA VAL A 427 -0.13 20.10 2.45
C VAL A 427 0.37 20.41 3.86
N ASP A 428 -0.46 20.12 4.85
CA ASP A 428 -0.14 20.31 6.27
C ASP A 428 0.21 18.94 6.89
N PRO A 429 1.51 18.59 7.01
CA PRO A 429 1.93 17.28 7.48
C PRO A 429 1.42 16.97 8.91
N ALA A 430 1.23 18.00 9.73
CA ALA A 430 0.73 17.84 11.11
C ALA A 430 -0.65 17.18 11.18
N ARG A 431 -1.50 17.34 10.15
CA ARG A 431 -2.82 16.70 10.12
C ARG A 431 -2.76 15.19 9.89
N PHE A 432 -1.73 14.71 9.20
CA PHE A 432 -1.52 13.27 9.01
C PHE A 432 -0.99 12.64 10.30
N GLU A 433 -0.08 13.32 11.01
CA GLU A 433 0.39 12.91 12.32
C GLU A 433 -0.75 12.85 13.35
N GLU A 434 -1.59 13.88 13.43
CA GLU A 434 -2.77 13.91 14.32
C GLU A 434 -3.73 12.75 14.02
N ARG A 435 -4.02 12.49 12.74
CA ARG A 435 -4.82 11.31 12.35
C ARG A 435 -4.16 10.03 12.85
N ASN A 436 -2.86 9.84 12.59
CA ASN A 436 -2.17 8.61 12.92
C ASN A 436 -2.15 8.38 14.44
N GLU A 437 -1.97 9.44 15.23
CA GLU A 437 -2.06 9.39 16.70
C GLU A 437 -3.48 9.01 17.17
N GLU A 438 -4.53 9.62 16.61
CA GLU A 438 -5.92 9.28 16.96
C GLU A 438 -6.33 7.86 16.51
N LEU A 439 -5.81 7.38 15.37
CA LEU A 439 -6.16 6.07 14.82
C LEU A 439 -5.37 4.92 15.44
N SER A 440 -4.16 5.14 15.94
CA SER A 440 -3.31 4.10 16.56
C SER A 440 -4.04 3.19 17.57
N PRO A 441 -4.73 3.72 18.61
CA PRO A 441 -5.46 2.87 19.56
C PRO A 441 -6.67 2.16 18.93
N VAL A 442 -7.31 2.78 17.94
CA VAL A 442 -8.49 2.22 17.23
C VAL A 442 -8.07 1.05 16.36
N VAL A 443 -6.96 1.19 15.61
CA VAL A 443 -6.36 0.14 14.77
C VAL A 443 -6.02 -1.09 15.62
N VAL A 444 -5.34 -0.91 16.76
CA VAL A 444 -4.96 -2.03 17.64
C VAL A 444 -6.20 -2.76 18.16
N ALA A 445 -7.25 -2.02 18.56
CA ALA A 445 -8.51 -2.61 19.01
C ALA A 445 -9.23 -3.39 17.89
N MET A 446 -9.32 -2.80 16.69
CA MET A 446 -9.91 -3.43 15.50
C MET A 446 -9.17 -4.70 15.10
N ALA A 447 -7.85 -4.65 15.03
CA ALA A 447 -7.02 -5.80 14.69
C ALA A 447 -7.24 -6.95 15.66
N ARG A 448 -7.31 -6.67 16.97
CA ARG A 448 -7.61 -7.69 17.99
C ARG A 448 -9.02 -8.28 17.79
N LYS A 449 -10.03 -7.48 17.47
CA LYS A 449 -11.40 -7.96 17.20
C LYS A 449 -11.47 -8.81 15.92
N LEU A 450 -10.91 -8.35 14.81
CA LEU A 450 -10.93 -9.09 13.55
C LEU A 450 -10.10 -10.38 13.61
N LYS A 451 -8.95 -10.38 14.30
CA LYS A 451 -8.17 -11.62 14.54
C LYS A 451 -8.94 -12.66 15.35
N ARG A 452 -9.86 -12.26 16.23
CA ARG A 452 -10.77 -13.19 16.92
C ARG A 452 -11.85 -13.72 15.97
N VAL A 453 -12.48 -12.84 15.19
CA VAL A 453 -13.47 -13.26 14.17
C VAL A 453 -12.86 -14.27 13.19
N LEU A 454 -11.63 -14.04 12.73
CA LEU A 454 -10.88 -14.99 11.89
C LEU A 454 -10.68 -16.34 12.58
N ALA A 455 -10.34 -16.35 13.88
CA ALA A 455 -10.14 -17.61 14.61
C ALA A 455 -11.45 -18.38 14.81
N ASP A 456 -12.55 -17.69 15.13
CA ASP A 456 -13.87 -18.28 15.31
C ASP A 456 -14.43 -18.82 13.98
N GLU A 457 -14.22 -18.06 12.89
CA GLU A 457 -14.56 -18.49 11.54
C GLU A 457 -13.73 -19.70 11.11
N GLN A 458 -12.42 -19.70 11.36
CA GLN A 458 -11.55 -20.85 11.09
C GLN A 458 -12.06 -22.11 11.77
N ASN A 459 -12.44 -22.03 13.06
CA ASN A 459 -12.97 -23.17 13.79
C ASN A 459 -14.27 -23.70 13.17
N THR A 460 -15.15 -22.79 12.74
CA THR A 460 -16.41 -23.12 12.08
C THR A 460 -16.18 -23.78 10.71
N VAL A 461 -15.31 -23.19 9.90
CA VAL A 461 -14.94 -23.68 8.54
C VAL A 461 -14.26 -25.04 8.61
N LEU A 462 -13.30 -25.24 9.51
CA LEU A 462 -12.65 -26.54 9.69
C LEU A 462 -13.64 -27.60 10.17
N GLY A 463 -14.62 -27.23 11.00
CA GLY A 463 -15.74 -28.09 11.37
C GLY A 463 -16.58 -28.51 10.16
N HIS A 464 -16.91 -27.56 9.28
CA HIS A 464 -17.68 -27.80 8.07
C HIS A 464 -16.93 -28.69 7.06
N VAL A 465 -15.64 -28.47 6.83
CA VAL A 465 -14.83 -29.26 5.89
C VAL A 465 -14.64 -30.71 6.37
N ARG A 466 -14.54 -30.93 7.69
CA ARG A 466 -14.47 -32.29 8.28
C ARG A 466 -15.77 -33.08 8.10
N ALA A 467 -16.91 -32.41 7.92
CA ALA A 467 -18.18 -33.09 7.74
C ALA A 467 -18.23 -33.79 6.36
N LYS A 468 -18.31 -35.13 6.33
CA LYS A 468 -18.25 -35.92 5.07
C LYS A 468 -19.36 -35.64 4.04
N ARG A 469 -20.42 -34.91 4.41
CA ARG A 469 -21.58 -34.59 3.55
C ARG A 469 -21.73 -33.09 3.24
N SER A 470 -20.80 -32.24 3.67
CA SER A 470 -20.83 -30.82 3.31
C SER A 470 -20.37 -30.63 1.85
N SER A 471 -20.98 -29.68 1.16
CA SER A 471 -20.46 -29.16 -0.11
C SER A 471 -19.21 -28.30 0.16
N LEU A 472 -18.27 -28.37 -0.77
CA LEU A 472 -16.99 -27.66 -0.72
C LEU A 472 -17.02 -26.34 -1.52
N ASP A 473 -18.21 -25.91 -1.96
CA ASP A 473 -18.39 -24.63 -2.64
C ASP A 473 -18.08 -23.47 -1.68
N ILE A 474 -17.46 -22.40 -2.19
CA ILE A 474 -17.03 -21.24 -1.39
C ILE A 474 -18.17 -20.65 -0.54
N ASP A 475 -19.37 -20.52 -1.12
CA ASP A 475 -20.54 -19.96 -0.43
C ASP A 475 -21.12 -20.93 0.61
N ALA A 476 -20.92 -22.23 0.44
CA ALA A 476 -21.34 -23.22 1.43
C ALA A 476 -20.39 -23.25 2.64
N VAL A 477 -19.12 -22.96 2.42
CA VAL A 477 -18.08 -22.95 3.45
C VAL A 477 -18.08 -21.64 4.26
N LEU A 478 -18.17 -20.49 3.59
CA LEU A 478 -18.04 -19.16 4.22
C LEU A 478 -19.37 -18.41 4.39
N GLY A 479 -20.47 -18.95 3.86
CA GLY A 479 -21.72 -18.21 3.67
C GLY A 479 -21.65 -17.29 2.45
N THR A 480 -22.71 -16.55 2.19
CA THR A 480 -22.73 -15.56 1.09
C THR A 480 -21.75 -14.42 1.37
N GLU A 481 -21.31 -13.71 0.32
CA GLU A 481 -20.38 -12.57 0.48
C GLU A 481 -20.92 -11.49 1.43
N ALA A 482 -22.23 -11.22 1.34
CA ALA A 482 -22.90 -10.24 2.19
C ALA A 482 -22.96 -10.67 3.66
N GLU A 483 -23.22 -11.96 3.93
CA GLU A 483 -23.19 -12.49 5.30
C GLU A 483 -21.77 -12.52 5.86
N HIS A 484 -20.79 -12.86 5.02
CA HIS A 484 -19.38 -12.85 5.37
C HIS A 484 -18.93 -11.45 5.76
N SER A 485 -19.18 -10.44 4.93
CA SER A 485 -18.80 -9.05 5.24
C SER A 485 -19.58 -8.48 6.41
N ALA A 486 -20.86 -8.82 6.58
CA ALA A 486 -21.65 -8.39 7.73
C ALA A 486 -21.07 -8.89 9.05
N ARG A 487 -20.60 -10.15 9.13
CA ARG A 487 -19.99 -10.70 10.36
C ARG A 487 -18.76 -9.90 10.80
N TYR A 488 -17.90 -9.53 9.86
CA TYR A 488 -16.71 -8.73 10.14
C TYR A 488 -17.07 -7.28 10.47
N ALA A 489 -17.96 -6.65 9.69
CA ALA A 489 -18.37 -5.28 9.91
C ALA A 489 -19.05 -5.09 11.28
N VAL A 490 -19.94 -6.01 11.69
CA VAL A 490 -20.61 -5.99 13.00
C VAL A 490 -19.60 -6.00 14.15
N ALA A 491 -18.51 -6.76 14.03
CA ALA A 491 -17.49 -6.85 15.07
C ALA A 491 -16.73 -5.54 15.31
N ILE A 492 -16.64 -4.65 14.31
CA ILE A 492 -15.86 -3.39 14.35
C ILE A 492 -16.74 -2.13 14.24
N VAL A 493 -18.06 -2.24 14.44
CA VAL A 493 -18.97 -1.07 14.33
C VAL A 493 -18.55 0.05 15.29
N GLU A 494 -18.21 -0.27 16.53
CA GLU A 494 -17.81 0.74 17.52
C GLU A 494 -16.50 1.44 17.12
N ASP A 495 -15.54 0.70 16.59
CA ASP A 495 -14.23 1.22 16.23
C ASP A 495 -14.29 2.05 14.94
N THR A 496 -15.06 1.61 13.94
CA THR A 496 -15.32 2.39 12.72
C THR A 496 -16.09 3.67 13.02
N MET A 497 -17.02 3.63 13.99
CA MET A 497 -17.67 4.82 14.53
C MET A 497 -16.68 5.75 15.25
N ALA A 498 -15.73 5.21 16.03
CA ALA A 498 -14.71 5.99 16.70
C ALA A 498 -13.76 6.68 15.69
N ALA A 499 -13.27 5.93 14.68
CA ALA A 499 -12.44 6.46 13.61
C ALA A 499 -13.16 7.57 12.81
N ALA A 500 -14.42 7.34 12.42
CA ALA A 500 -15.21 8.36 11.74
C ALA A 500 -15.51 9.58 12.63
N GLY A 501 -15.71 9.36 13.93
CA GLY A 501 -15.86 10.43 14.92
C GLY A 501 -14.61 11.28 15.08
N ALA A 502 -13.42 10.67 15.07
CA ALA A 502 -12.12 11.32 15.03
C ALA A 502 -11.97 12.21 13.76
N GLY A 503 -12.26 11.64 12.59
CA GLY A 503 -12.27 12.42 11.33
C GLY A 503 -13.26 13.58 11.32
N ALA A 504 -14.43 13.42 11.95
CA ALA A 504 -15.38 14.50 12.10
C ALA A 504 -14.89 15.63 13.02
N LYS A 505 -14.08 15.32 14.02
CA LYS A 505 -13.48 16.30 14.94
C LYS A 505 -12.37 17.08 14.26
N SER A 506 -11.54 16.46 13.43
CA SER A 506 -10.42 17.15 12.76
C SER A 506 -10.87 18.27 11.82
N VAL A 507 -12.05 18.16 11.22
CA VAL A 507 -12.64 19.23 10.39
C VAL A 507 -13.47 20.25 11.18
N LYS A 508 -13.63 20.10 12.50
CA LYS A 508 -14.49 20.95 13.33
C LYS A 508 -14.04 22.41 13.37
N ALA A 509 -12.73 22.66 13.42
CA ALA A 509 -12.17 24.01 13.40
C ALA A 509 -12.48 24.77 12.10
N ALA A 510 -12.77 24.05 11.02
CA ALA A 510 -13.12 24.61 9.71
C ALA A 510 -14.63 24.61 9.43
N GLY A 511 -15.49 24.56 10.46
CA GLY A 511 -16.94 24.59 10.33
C GLY A 511 -17.61 23.20 10.22
N GLY A 512 -16.85 22.12 10.37
CA GLY A 512 -17.39 20.77 10.46
C GLY A 512 -18.18 20.52 11.74
N SER A 513 -19.17 19.61 11.68
CA SER A 513 -19.98 19.21 12.84
C SER A 513 -20.12 17.70 12.90
N SER A 514 -19.78 17.11 14.06
CA SER A 514 -19.96 15.69 14.32
C SER A 514 -21.43 15.25 14.33
N ARG A 515 -22.38 16.18 14.48
CA ARG A 515 -23.83 15.87 14.47
C ARG A 515 -24.33 15.30 13.14
N ARG A 516 -23.62 15.55 12.04
CA ARG A 516 -23.97 15.02 10.70
C ARG A 516 -23.56 13.57 10.49
N VAL A 517 -22.72 13.04 11.36
CA VAL A 517 -22.19 11.68 11.26
C VAL A 517 -23.18 10.71 11.91
N THR A 518 -23.86 9.91 11.07
CA THR A 518 -24.84 8.93 11.54
C THR A 518 -24.28 7.52 11.50
N GLN A 519 -24.66 6.69 12.47
CA GLN A 519 -24.24 5.29 12.51
C GLN A 519 -24.61 4.52 11.25
N LYS A 520 -25.78 4.82 10.66
CA LYS A 520 -26.23 4.17 9.43
C LYS A 520 -25.31 4.42 8.25
N ALA A 521 -24.86 5.68 8.05
CA ALA A 521 -23.98 6.03 6.95
C ALA A 521 -22.59 5.39 7.10
N ILE A 522 -22.04 5.41 8.32
CA ILE A 522 -20.75 4.76 8.60
C ILE A 522 -20.85 3.25 8.45
N ALA A 523 -21.92 2.62 8.95
CA ALA A 523 -22.09 1.18 8.83
C ALA A 523 -22.13 0.72 7.37
N SER A 524 -22.84 1.44 6.49
CA SER A 524 -22.83 1.11 5.06
C SER A 524 -21.45 1.27 4.43
N HIS A 525 -20.70 2.31 4.81
CA HIS A 525 -19.34 2.54 4.32
C HIS A 525 -18.37 1.47 4.82
N ALA A 526 -18.42 1.14 6.11
CA ALA A 526 -17.61 0.10 6.73
C ALA A 526 -17.86 -1.28 6.10
N VAL A 527 -19.12 -1.63 5.84
CA VAL A 527 -19.46 -2.88 5.12
C VAL A 527 -18.86 -2.87 3.72
N SER A 528 -18.95 -1.75 2.98
CA SER A 528 -18.35 -1.64 1.65
C SER A 528 -16.83 -1.82 1.69
N ALA A 529 -16.15 -1.15 2.62
CA ALA A 529 -14.70 -1.24 2.80
C ALA A 529 -14.23 -2.65 3.20
N VAL A 530 -14.94 -3.29 4.13
CA VAL A 530 -14.69 -4.70 4.54
C VAL A 530 -14.92 -5.65 3.37
N THR A 531 -15.96 -5.42 2.56
CA THR A 531 -16.28 -6.28 1.40
C THR A 531 -15.19 -6.17 0.34
N ALA A 532 -14.88 -4.96 -0.11
CA ALA A 532 -13.94 -4.72 -1.20
C ALA A 532 -12.48 -5.04 -0.85
N GLY A 533 -12.07 -4.84 0.41
CA GLY A 533 -10.71 -5.11 0.86
C GLY A 533 -10.54 -6.51 1.44
N LEU A 534 -11.05 -6.70 2.65
CA LEU A 534 -10.78 -7.88 3.48
C LEU A 534 -11.46 -9.15 2.94
N VAL A 535 -12.77 -9.09 2.69
CA VAL A 535 -13.55 -10.29 2.32
C VAL A 535 -13.28 -10.72 0.89
N ALA A 536 -13.21 -9.80 -0.07
CA ALA A 536 -12.89 -10.14 -1.46
C ALA A 536 -11.51 -10.81 -1.57
N GLY A 537 -10.48 -10.24 -0.94
CA GLY A 537 -9.14 -10.82 -0.91
C GLY A 537 -9.12 -12.20 -0.24
N PHE A 538 -9.76 -12.32 0.93
CA PHE A 538 -9.80 -13.60 1.65
C PHE A 538 -10.52 -14.69 0.85
N ARG A 539 -11.64 -14.35 0.23
CA ARG A 539 -12.41 -15.28 -0.60
C ARG A 539 -11.65 -15.73 -1.85
N GLU A 540 -10.79 -14.88 -2.41
CA GLU A 540 -9.90 -15.27 -3.51
C GLU A 540 -8.91 -16.34 -3.05
N ASP A 541 -8.15 -16.07 -1.97
CA ASP A 541 -7.18 -17.02 -1.43
C ASP A 541 -7.84 -18.34 -1.01
N ALA A 542 -9.03 -18.27 -0.40
CA ALA A 542 -9.80 -19.45 -0.04
C ALA A 542 -10.30 -20.23 -1.27
N ARG A 543 -10.66 -19.54 -2.37
CA ARG A 543 -11.06 -20.19 -3.62
C ARG A 543 -9.88 -20.90 -4.26
N ILE A 544 -8.69 -20.30 -4.25
CA ILE A 544 -7.46 -20.91 -4.74
C ILE A 544 -7.17 -22.19 -3.94
N ALA A 545 -7.21 -22.13 -2.62
CA ALA A 545 -7.01 -23.29 -1.75
C ALA A 545 -8.04 -24.42 -1.98
N ILE A 546 -9.31 -24.08 -2.22
CA ILE A 546 -10.35 -25.06 -2.57
C ILE A 546 -10.07 -25.71 -3.93
N GLY A 547 -9.59 -24.92 -4.91
CA GLY A 547 -9.21 -25.42 -6.23
C GLY A 547 -8.01 -26.37 -6.17
N GLU A 548 -6.96 -26.00 -5.44
CA GLU A 548 -5.72 -26.79 -5.28
C GLU A 548 -5.93 -28.12 -4.55
N ALA A 549 -6.92 -28.20 -3.66
CA ALA A 549 -7.23 -29.44 -2.98
C ALA A 549 -7.86 -30.50 -3.91
N GLU A 550 -8.38 -30.12 -5.09
CA GLU A 550 -9.02 -31.01 -6.08
C GLU A 550 -10.09 -31.98 -5.47
N GLY A 551 -10.73 -31.57 -4.38
CA GLY A 551 -11.74 -32.35 -3.66
C GLY A 551 -11.21 -33.26 -2.55
N ASP A 552 -9.89 -33.33 -2.33
CA ASP A 552 -9.30 -33.98 -1.17
C ASP A 552 -9.49 -33.12 0.10
N ARG A 553 -10.22 -33.67 1.07
CA ARG A 553 -10.54 -32.97 2.31
C ARG A 553 -9.34 -32.83 3.25
N ASP A 554 -8.42 -33.79 3.26
CA ASP A 554 -7.28 -33.74 4.18
C ASP A 554 -6.27 -32.69 3.71
N VAL A 555 -6.06 -32.61 2.39
CA VAL A 555 -5.28 -31.53 1.75
C VAL A 555 -5.96 -30.17 1.98
N LEU A 556 -7.28 -30.08 1.75
CA LEU A 556 -8.04 -28.84 1.96
C LEU A 556 -7.95 -28.33 3.41
N LEU A 557 -7.97 -29.22 4.40
CA LEU A 557 -7.80 -28.86 5.81
C LEU A 557 -6.42 -28.27 6.09
N GLY A 558 -5.38 -28.71 5.39
CA GLY A 558 -4.04 -28.11 5.45
C GLY A 558 -4.07 -26.70 4.86
N LEU A 559 -4.46 -26.58 3.59
CA LEU A 559 -4.45 -25.32 2.85
C LEU A 559 -5.32 -24.23 3.51
N ILE A 560 -6.51 -24.57 4.00
CA ILE A 560 -7.36 -23.61 4.72
C ILE A 560 -6.67 -23.10 5.99
N ARG A 561 -5.96 -23.96 6.74
CA ARG A 561 -5.21 -23.50 7.92
C ARG A 561 -4.12 -22.52 7.53
N ASP A 562 -3.44 -22.75 6.41
CA ASP A 562 -2.38 -21.88 5.91
C ASP A 562 -2.94 -20.54 5.43
N VAL A 563 -4.10 -20.54 4.76
CA VAL A 563 -4.82 -19.31 4.40
C VAL A 563 -5.18 -18.52 5.67
N TYR A 564 -5.86 -19.13 6.64
CA TYR A 564 -6.22 -18.41 7.87
C TYR A 564 -4.98 -17.93 8.65
N ARG A 565 -3.89 -18.71 8.66
CA ARG A 565 -2.64 -18.32 9.30
C ARG A 565 -2.03 -17.09 8.63
N SER A 566 -1.84 -17.11 7.31
CA SER A 566 -1.27 -16.00 6.55
C SER A 566 -2.10 -14.72 6.72
N TRP A 567 -3.43 -14.84 6.67
CA TRP A 567 -4.31 -13.70 6.92
C TRP A 567 -4.18 -13.16 8.34
N LYS A 568 -4.13 -14.03 9.34
CA LYS A 568 -4.03 -13.62 10.75
C LYS A 568 -2.68 -12.98 11.09
N THR A 569 -1.58 -13.41 10.48
CA THR A 569 -0.23 -12.95 10.83
C THR A 569 0.29 -11.82 9.95
N GLU A 570 -0.05 -11.81 8.67
CA GLU A 570 0.60 -10.92 7.68
C GLU A 570 -0.38 -9.90 7.08
N LYS A 571 -1.58 -10.33 6.66
CA LYS A 571 -2.46 -9.49 5.84
C LYS A 571 -3.46 -8.64 6.63
N ILE A 572 -3.97 -9.15 7.76
CA ILE A 572 -5.10 -8.51 8.45
C ILE A 572 -4.79 -7.10 8.95
N ASP A 573 -3.57 -6.84 9.41
CA ASP A 573 -3.21 -5.54 10.01
C ASP A 573 -3.23 -4.43 8.95
N SER A 574 -2.74 -4.69 7.74
CA SER A 574 -2.82 -3.73 6.61
C SER A 574 -4.27 -3.40 6.24
N HIS A 575 -5.16 -4.40 6.22
CA HIS A 575 -6.58 -4.16 5.91
C HIS A 575 -7.31 -3.40 7.02
N VAL A 576 -6.93 -3.63 8.28
CA VAL A 576 -7.46 -2.87 9.43
C VAL A 576 -7.11 -1.40 9.29
N ASP A 577 -5.85 -1.09 8.95
CA ASP A 577 -5.41 0.29 8.71
C ASP A 577 -6.21 0.97 7.60
N ASP A 578 -6.47 0.25 6.51
CA ASP A 578 -7.25 0.76 5.38
C ASP A 578 -8.70 1.06 5.77
N ILE A 579 -9.33 0.16 6.53
CA ILE A 579 -10.71 0.36 7.01
C ILE A 579 -10.76 1.55 7.98
N ALA A 580 -9.78 1.68 8.88
CA ALA A 580 -9.69 2.78 9.84
C ALA A 580 -9.50 4.12 9.13
N CYS A 581 -8.54 4.21 8.20
CA CYS A 581 -8.29 5.42 7.40
C CYS A 581 -9.49 5.80 6.53
N SER A 582 -10.11 4.83 5.87
CA SER A 582 -11.30 5.05 5.06
C SER A 582 -12.48 5.55 5.89
N SER A 583 -12.70 4.97 7.07
CA SER A 583 -13.76 5.40 8.00
C SER A 583 -13.50 6.81 8.54
N TYR A 584 -12.25 7.13 8.87
CA TYR A 584 -11.83 8.47 9.30
C TYR A 584 -12.12 9.53 8.23
N SER A 585 -11.65 9.31 7.00
CA SER A 585 -11.86 10.26 5.91
C SER A 585 -13.33 10.39 5.51
N HIS A 586 -14.10 9.29 5.56
CA HIS A 586 -15.54 9.34 5.35
C HIS A 586 -16.26 10.13 6.47
N GLY A 587 -15.85 9.95 7.73
CA GLY A 587 -16.36 10.73 8.86
C GLY A 587 -16.10 12.23 8.73
N ALA A 588 -14.88 12.59 8.32
CA ALA A 588 -14.50 13.97 7.99
C ALA A 588 -15.38 14.54 6.86
N TYR A 589 -15.56 13.80 5.77
CA TYR A 589 -16.42 14.19 4.64
C TYR A 589 -17.89 14.38 5.05
N LEU A 590 -18.43 13.48 5.89
CA LEU A 590 -19.80 13.59 6.39
C LEU A 590 -20.01 14.79 7.33
N ALA A 591 -18.98 15.16 8.07
CA ALA A 591 -19.02 16.27 9.02
C ALA A 591 -19.03 17.65 8.36
N LEU A 592 -18.62 17.79 7.10
CA LEU A 592 -18.63 19.07 6.37
C LEU A 592 -20.05 19.51 5.96
N GLU A 593 -20.23 20.80 5.64
CA GLU A 593 -21.54 21.33 5.23
C GLU A 593 -21.84 20.99 3.77
N PRO A 594 -23.08 20.63 3.38
CA PRO A 594 -23.44 20.52 1.97
C PRO A 594 -23.14 21.85 1.24
N GLY A 595 -22.38 21.79 0.14
CA GLY A 595 -21.97 22.98 -0.61
C GLY A 595 -20.64 23.62 -0.17
N SER A 596 -19.98 23.12 0.89
CA SER A 596 -18.62 23.58 1.25
C SER A 596 -17.60 23.18 0.17
N ARG A 597 -16.60 24.02 -0.08
CA ARG A 597 -15.47 23.67 -0.96
C ARG A 597 -14.47 22.78 -0.22
N ILE A 598 -14.10 21.66 -0.84
CA ILE A 598 -13.19 20.64 -0.30
C ILE A 598 -12.04 20.41 -1.27
N THR A 599 -10.87 20.10 -0.73
CA THR A 599 -9.68 19.69 -1.49
C THR A 599 -9.23 18.31 -1.04
N TRP A 600 -8.58 17.61 -1.96
CA TRP A 600 -7.92 16.35 -1.68
C TRP A 600 -6.50 16.64 -1.22
N MET A 601 -6.11 16.10 -0.06
CA MET A 601 -4.75 16.22 0.45
C MET A 601 -4.08 14.86 0.34
N ALA A 602 -3.18 14.74 -0.63
CA ALA A 602 -2.28 13.60 -0.73
C ALA A 602 -1.22 13.67 0.39
N GLU A 603 -0.91 12.53 1.00
CA GLU A 603 0.16 12.42 1.97
C GLU A 603 1.51 12.54 1.24
N PRO A 604 2.43 13.41 1.69
CA PRO A 604 3.67 13.68 0.97
C PRO A 604 4.74 12.58 1.15
N ASP A 605 4.72 11.87 2.28
CA ASP A 605 5.76 10.91 2.66
C ASP A 605 5.47 9.47 2.21
N THR A 606 4.19 9.14 1.96
CA THR A 606 3.78 7.85 1.42
C THR A 606 3.62 7.98 -0.09
N ASN A 607 4.18 7.04 -0.87
CA ASN A 607 4.03 7.02 -2.33
C ASN A 607 2.55 6.92 -2.71
N CYS A 608 1.91 8.08 -2.85
CA CYS A 608 0.50 8.21 -3.12
C CYS A 608 0.23 7.70 -4.52
N CYS A 609 -0.93 7.05 -4.74
CA CYS A 609 -1.25 6.59 -6.08
C CYS A 609 -1.50 7.75 -7.04
N SER A 610 -1.39 7.48 -8.34
CA SER A 610 -1.66 8.46 -9.39
C SER A 610 -3.06 9.08 -9.27
N GLU A 611 -4.09 8.31 -8.89
CA GLU A 611 -5.46 8.82 -8.78
C GLU A 611 -5.60 9.86 -7.65
N CYS A 612 -4.94 9.61 -6.51
CA CYS A 612 -4.94 10.53 -5.39
C CYS A 612 -4.08 11.77 -5.67
N GLU A 613 -2.98 11.61 -6.40
CA GLU A 613 -2.18 12.74 -6.89
C GLU A 613 -2.99 13.61 -7.85
N ASP A 614 -3.67 13.00 -8.82
CA ASP A 614 -4.55 13.69 -9.77
C ASP A 614 -5.68 14.44 -9.06
N ASN A 615 -6.29 13.83 -8.04
CA ASN A 615 -7.32 14.49 -7.23
C ASN A 615 -6.75 15.66 -6.41
N SER A 616 -5.54 15.53 -5.89
CA SER A 616 -4.83 16.61 -5.18
C SER A 616 -4.52 17.79 -6.10
N LEU A 617 -4.08 17.51 -7.35
CA LEU A 617 -3.79 18.51 -8.37
C LEU A 617 -5.05 19.15 -8.98
N GLY A 618 -6.18 18.45 -8.93
CA GLY A 618 -7.49 18.90 -9.43
C GLY A 618 -8.04 20.14 -8.74
N GLY A 619 -7.53 20.48 -7.56
CA GLY A 619 -7.95 21.65 -6.78
C GLY A 619 -9.26 21.42 -6.01
N SER A 620 -9.95 22.51 -5.66
CA SER A 620 -11.13 22.41 -4.81
C SER A 620 -12.39 22.04 -5.60
N VAL A 621 -13.15 21.06 -5.10
CA VAL A 621 -14.49 20.69 -5.59
C VAL A 621 -15.55 21.05 -4.55
N VAL A 622 -16.81 21.13 -4.97
CA VAL A 622 -17.92 21.32 -4.03
C VAL A 622 -18.28 19.98 -3.42
N ARG A 623 -18.51 19.92 -2.10
CA ARG A 623 -18.93 18.69 -1.44
C ARG A 623 -20.20 18.14 -2.08
N GLY A 624 -20.09 16.95 -2.66
CA GLY A 624 -21.17 16.25 -3.37
C GLY A 624 -20.87 16.10 -4.87
N ASP A 625 -19.97 16.92 -5.41
CA ASP A 625 -19.41 16.74 -6.75
C ASP A 625 -18.22 15.76 -6.68
N ASP A 626 -17.96 15.08 -7.80
CA ASP A 626 -16.84 14.15 -7.92
C ASP A 626 -15.52 14.89 -8.21
N PHE A 627 -14.42 14.37 -7.67
CA PHE A 627 -13.07 14.76 -8.04
C PHE A 627 -12.73 14.30 -9.48
N PRO A 628 -11.63 14.76 -10.10
CA PRO A 628 -11.30 14.44 -11.50
C PRO A 628 -11.30 12.95 -11.85
N THR A 629 -10.97 12.09 -10.90
CA THR A 629 -10.96 10.62 -11.07
C THR A 629 -12.32 9.95 -10.83
N GLY A 630 -13.37 10.71 -10.53
CA GLY A 630 -14.72 10.20 -10.27
C GLY A 630 -15.00 9.82 -8.80
N HIS A 631 -14.03 10.01 -7.90
CA HIS A 631 -14.20 9.74 -6.47
C HIS A 631 -14.87 10.91 -5.75
N SER A 632 -15.80 10.64 -4.82
CA SER A 632 -16.48 11.69 -4.04
C SER A 632 -15.68 12.18 -2.82
N HIS A 633 -14.82 11.31 -2.26
CA HIS A 633 -14.00 11.61 -1.09
C HIS A 633 -12.77 10.69 -1.03
N PRO A 634 -11.70 11.07 -0.31
CA PRO A 634 -10.56 10.21 -0.05
C PRO A 634 -10.85 9.10 0.96
N PRO A 635 -10.03 8.04 1.00
CA PRO A 635 -9.01 7.66 -0.01
C PRO A 635 -9.66 7.08 -1.27
N ALA A 636 -8.95 7.10 -2.41
CA ALA A 636 -9.45 6.54 -3.68
C ALA A 636 -9.52 5.01 -3.64
N HIS A 637 -8.52 4.38 -3.02
CA HIS A 637 -8.44 2.93 -2.86
C HIS A 637 -7.76 2.53 -1.54
N ALA A 638 -7.80 1.23 -1.24
CA ALA A 638 -7.05 0.62 -0.14
C ALA A 638 -5.54 0.93 -0.27
N GLY A 639 -4.83 1.06 0.85
CA GLY A 639 -3.43 1.47 0.91
C GLY A 639 -3.18 2.99 0.88
N CYS A 640 -4.13 3.79 0.39
CA CYS A 640 -3.97 5.24 0.41
C CYS A 640 -4.28 5.85 1.77
N ARG A 641 -3.55 6.92 2.09
CA ARG A 641 -3.63 7.65 3.36
C ARG A 641 -4.04 9.11 3.14
N CYS A 642 -4.81 9.40 2.09
CA CYS A 642 -5.24 10.77 1.78
C CYS A 642 -6.31 11.30 2.74
N LEU A 643 -6.35 12.62 2.90
CA LEU A 643 -7.29 13.34 3.75
C LEU A 643 -8.17 14.29 2.94
N VAL A 644 -9.39 14.51 3.43
CA VAL A 644 -10.25 15.59 2.93
C VAL A 644 -9.98 16.84 3.75
N CYS A 645 -9.70 17.95 3.07
CA CYS A 645 -9.48 19.24 3.72
C CYS A 645 -10.52 20.26 3.23
N PRO A 646 -11.26 20.93 4.12
CA PRO A 646 -12.09 22.06 3.72
C PRO A 646 -11.20 23.25 3.33
N VAL A 647 -11.56 23.94 2.26
CA VAL A 647 -10.91 25.21 1.88
C VAL A 647 -11.44 26.29 2.81
N GLN A 648 -10.55 26.83 3.65
CA GLN A 648 -10.86 28.03 4.43
C GLN A 648 -10.76 29.25 3.49
N ASP A 649 -11.85 30.00 3.37
CA ASP A 649 -11.89 31.27 2.63
C ASP A 649 -11.19 32.41 3.38
#